data_AF-F3QK94-F1
#
_entry.id   AF-F3QK94-F1
#
_cell.length_a   1.000
_cell.length_b   1.000
_cell.length_c   1.000
_cell.angle_alpha   90.00
_cell.angle_beta   90.00
_cell.angle_gamma   90.00
#
_symmetry.space_group_name_H-M   'P 1'
#
loop_
_entity.id
_entity.type
_entity.pdbx_description
1 polymer ?
#
loop_
_entity_poly.entity_id
_entity_poly.type
_entity_poly.pdbx_seq_one_letter_code
_entity_poly.pdbx_strand_id
1 'polypeptide(L)'
;MTSVNAISAETQPAIITTEASYTEPVLITSTTAGKYNNATDSYLTSIMVTGTNGKLTGQNTLTVNLSNPEPPSADTYDLILLGVDEGANLEWNGDVSLSSISSKAYEGTCALGVWASSAIIKGNVDIKMVDSADFSGQDKHQYVTGIDLTNPNGQTSNLSISDGTLGINVSTTGKEGSYTENSNIETKGRTAVGIRMGDPGSAFNIDSSSTSITADAVRGDVTGINAINQAKLVGKGSLTITTSGGRSATGIEIRDGASVEWTGDLTSVSNLKAVNTEGADNGAGNIGIFDPEQAQFVPSSITISGNIDLTAKTISSSDENEALAYNVLLDSKVNKDPSKVLEDKIILGGADKTVKLSASILSSKEKDEANSLCIENGNVEILGKSVLISAIAEGEGTAYGVYMNGGQVDLGSSGGSVDISAKADSGNANALQIEAGTLNLNGDTTISSGSINSVGSGKIVVNGNLNLSSLDIINGNVLTIKGSVTTTSGSVFTNAASGTATTFGEILYKDKLDFQDKSKLILTDAEYTLAYLKNIQDSLKEAPIVQMTGKIAGNSDLTIDDLPTIAGTILSKAELKLEGNTTLTGSVLTKTEAGVGSVNLGEGNQLTIAAGTDKNFSIVGGNGELVSGKGPVALIVGNSTTSGSLTIGGDGTEGGTLNGTLEINQTSQVQVKGNAGVAAEFAVGSQVSVNDASELVITDGAKLISDIVKVAKDATVRVGTNVAQGVGIFVAKNLNLLGKLVLDPSWTNGSPAQGAYENADITQGGQITVGQNSTLILGSDDPDLAKTAINHTGMSLAQGKIEAALYLAKPISLGSGSIIVDGSLTQAATNAAPGSLVVAKNALLAVEVTDETATGKAVAINDGTVNFADGSYLLLTGLENLTTTEDLQVKLANTVTGTLLDDHIYGSSGLWYNYMLKDGIVTADYDPTGAMTQLGLIAPNTTREGLLANNPYMESVRQLLNSGNLAGAAEEMNRIAMVGAASGTQIAALNASNMIFDTIDEHGSSLAAYSHDKKGLDLWIDLNSSFSKASKYEVASSRFGYKSDMGGVAVGADYSFGNGLAAGMAFSFGKGSIRGQNSGAGVKNKIEYYGINFYGVQSNQYANLIGTVGYLHTKNKISSTFGGSAKPNGNSFVAALKAEKPLAVANQFTITPHVGLRYTYSISTVSSQMASNTPTGRLTLFSCLSASHLTPKLRRRAGQLSNRLLMFQLFLLLATEKSKTLSAWLTAPQPTNLKLVSPTMHFSKEKLVLRVPIRTIALALIMG
;
A
#
# COMPACT_ATOMS: atom_id res chain seq x y z
N MET A 1 37.89 -5.12 -28.17
CA MET A 1 37.60 -3.91 -27.38
C MET A 1 38.37 -2.72 -27.94
N THR A 2 37.72 -1.91 -28.77
CA THR A 2 38.17 -0.56 -29.12
C THR A 2 37.03 0.39 -28.76
N SER A 3 37.11 0.98 -27.57
CA SER A 3 36.10 1.92 -27.06
C SER A 3 36.13 3.22 -27.86
N VAL A 4 35.06 3.51 -28.59
CA VAL A 4 34.88 4.80 -29.28
C VAL A 4 34.24 5.80 -28.31
N ASN A 5 35.08 6.57 -27.62
CA ASN A 5 34.62 7.70 -26.80
C ASN A 5 34.40 8.94 -27.67
N ALA A 6 33.17 9.15 -28.13
CA ALA A 6 32.54 10.47 -28.38
C ALA A 6 31.18 10.30 -29.07
N ILE A 7 30.13 10.91 -28.49
CA ILE A 7 28.80 11.23 -29.06
C ILE A 7 28.59 10.73 -30.51
N SER A 8 28.20 9.46 -30.68
CA SER A 8 27.85 8.90 -31.98
C SER A 8 26.36 9.04 -32.23
N ALA A 9 25.94 10.24 -32.63
CA ALA A 9 24.69 10.39 -33.37
C ALA A 9 24.89 9.72 -34.75
N GLU A 10 24.47 8.47 -34.89
CA GLU A 10 24.41 7.79 -36.18
C GLU A 10 23.32 8.47 -37.02
N THR A 11 23.75 9.41 -37.86
CA THR A 11 22.90 10.18 -38.79
C THR A 11 22.62 9.43 -40.09
N GLN A 12 22.90 8.12 -40.11
CA GLN A 12 22.77 7.22 -41.25
C GLN A 12 22.24 5.86 -40.77
N PRO A 13 21.49 5.14 -41.62
CA PRO A 13 21.09 3.76 -41.36
C PRO A 13 22.27 2.80 -41.14
N ALA A 14 22.07 1.80 -40.28
CA ALA A 14 23.06 0.79 -39.90
C ALA A 14 22.61 -0.63 -40.28
N ILE A 15 23.54 -1.44 -40.81
CA ILE A 15 23.37 -2.89 -41.03
C ILE A 15 24.47 -3.61 -40.25
N ILE A 16 24.07 -4.43 -39.29
CA ILE A 16 24.93 -5.02 -38.25
C ILE A 16 25.01 -6.53 -38.48
N THR A 17 26.11 -6.99 -39.07
CA THR A 17 26.39 -8.41 -39.40
C THR A 17 27.34 -9.10 -38.43
N THR A 18 27.82 -8.37 -37.41
CA THR A 18 28.73 -8.82 -36.35
C THR A 18 28.32 -8.18 -35.02
N GLU A 19 29.14 -8.30 -33.97
CA GLU A 19 28.88 -7.63 -32.68
C GLU A 19 29.11 -6.10 -32.76
N ALA A 20 28.12 -5.34 -32.27
CA ALA A 20 28.14 -3.89 -32.05
C ALA A 20 27.60 -3.57 -30.64
N SER A 21 28.22 -2.62 -29.94
CA SER A 21 27.90 -2.34 -28.54
C SER A 21 27.98 -0.85 -28.21
N TYR A 22 26.93 -0.31 -27.60
CA TYR A 22 26.79 1.12 -27.26
C TYR A 22 26.62 1.34 -25.75
N THR A 23 27.42 2.23 -25.17
CA THR A 23 27.30 2.65 -23.74
C THR A 23 26.72 4.05 -23.57
N GLU A 24 26.71 4.85 -24.63
CA GLU A 24 26.14 6.19 -24.71
C GLU A 24 24.77 6.15 -25.40
N PRO A 25 23.91 7.18 -25.25
CA PRO A 25 22.64 7.25 -25.98
C PRO A 25 22.84 7.22 -27.50
N VAL A 26 22.03 6.41 -28.19
CA VAL A 26 22.01 6.30 -29.65
C VAL A 26 20.81 7.06 -30.18
N LEU A 27 21.04 8.07 -31.02
CA LEU A 27 20.00 8.86 -31.68
C LEU A 27 20.19 8.81 -33.20
N ILE A 28 19.24 8.15 -33.88
CA ILE A 28 19.08 8.17 -35.33
C ILE A 28 17.89 9.06 -35.66
N THR A 29 18.10 10.05 -36.52
CA THR A 29 17.01 10.88 -37.07
C THR A 29 17.31 11.13 -38.54
N SER A 30 16.44 10.63 -39.43
CA SER A 30 16.70 10.59 -40.87
C SER A 30 15.43 10.77 -41.72
N THR A 31 15.62 11.29 -42.93
CA THR A 31 14.63 11.34 -44.02
C THR A 31 14.92 10.28 -45.10
N THR A 32 15.80 9.33 -44.80
CA THR A 32 16.29 8.29 -45.72
C THR A 32 16.56 7.00 -44.97
N ALA A 33 16.00 5.90 -45.46
CA ALA A 33 16.22 4.56 -44.94
C ALA A 33 17.30 3.83 -45.75
N GLY A 34 18.01 2.89 -45.11
CA GLY A 34 19.04 2.07 -45.72
C GLY A 34 18.42 0.87 -46.40
N LYS A 35 18.98 0.43 -47.53
CA LYS A 35 18.49 -0.77 -48.23
C LYS A 35 19.20 -2.01 -47.73
N TYR A 36 18.45 -2.94 -47.15
CA TYR A 36 18.86 -4.30 -46.84
C TYR A 36 18.10 -5.28 -47.76
N ASN A 37 18.72 -6.40 -48.12
CA ASN A 37 18.06 -7.47 -48.86
C ASN A 37 18.53 -8.79 -48.25
N ASN A 38 17.60 -9.67 -47.91
CA ASN A 38 17.92 -11.04 -47.54
C ASN A 38 17.79 -11.94 -48.81
N ALA A 39 17.62 -13.25 -48.63
CA ALA A 39 17.53 -14.19 -49.75
C ALA A 39 16.20 -14.11 -50.55
N THR A 40 15.13 -13.55 -49.98
CA THR A 40 13.78 -13.53 -50.56
C THR A 40 13.25 -12.12 -50.81
N ASP A 41 13.58 -11.17 -49.92
CA ASP A 41 12.89 -9.89 -49.78
C ASP A 41 13.84 -8.69 -49.71
N SER A 42 13.29 -7.49 -49.93
CA SER A 42 14.04 -6.22 -49.89
C SER A 42 13.38 -5.23 -48.94
N TYR A 43 14.18 -4.74 -48.00
CA TYR A 43 13.72 -3.90 -46.89
C TYR A 43 14.40 -2.54 -46.89
N LEU A 44 13.65 -1.53 -46.46
CA LEU A 44 14.15 -0.22 -46.08
C LEU A 44 14.20 -0.13 -44.56
N THR A 45 15.35 0.22 -43.99
CA THR A 45 15.56 0.15 -42.53
C THR A 45 16.40 1.27 -41.95
N SER A 46 16.22 1.59 -40.66
CA SER A 46 17.19 2.42 -39.91
C SER A 46 18.26 1.57 -39.24
N ILE A 47 17.89 0.44 -38.63
CA ILE A 47 18.80 -0.52 -38.02
C ILE A 47 18.34 -1.93 -38.39
N MET A 48 19.20 -2.70 -39.03
CA MET A 48 19.00 -4.14 -39.23
C MET A 48 20.15 -4.91 -38.60
N VAL A 49 19.85 -5.81 -37.65
CA VAL A 49 20.80 -6.77 -37.09
C VAL A 49 20.54 -8.11 -37.75
N THR A 50 21.55 -8.72 -38.39
CA THR A 50 21.33 -9.85 -39.31
C THR A 50 22.45 -10.89 -39.24
N GLY A 51 22.06 -12.15 -39.38
CA GLY A 51 22.95 -13.30 -39.43
C GLY A 51 23.38 -13.79 -38.05
N THR A 52 23.80 -15.05 -37.96
CA THR A 52 24.10 -15.75 -36.69
C THR A 52 25.26 -15.16 -35.86
N ASN A 53 26.04 -14.23 -36.41
CA ASN A 53 27.08 -13.48 -35.70
C ASN A 53 26.68 -12.01 -35.42
N GLY A 54 25.54 -11.55 -35.96
CA GLY A 54 25.00 -10.21 -35.74
C GLY A 54 24.50 -10.09 -34.31
N LYS A 55 25.07 -9.15 -33.56
CA LYS A 55 24.65 -8.85 -32.19
C LYS A 55 24.68 -7.36 -31.93
N LEU A 56 23.56 -6.79 -31.48
CA LEU A 56 23.47 -5.40 -31.03
C LEU A 56 23.26 -5.35 -29.51
N THR A 57 24.14 -4.64 -28.79
CA THR A 57 23.98 -4.42 -27.34
C THR A 57 23.99 -2.95 -26.94
N GLY A 58 23.25 -2.61 -25.88
CA GLY A 58 23.11 -1.23 -25.39
C GLY A 58 22.94 -1.11 -23.87
N GLN A 59 23.34 0.04 -23.31
CA GLN A 59 23.19 0.37 -21.87
C GLN A 59 22.55 1.75 -21.61
N ASN A 60 21.86 2.34 -22.59
CA ASN A 60 21.32 3.70 -22.50
C ASN A 60 20.13 3.88 -23.47
N THR A 61 19.61 5.09 -23.68
CA THR A 61 18.48 5.30 -24.61
C THR A 61 18.86 5.02 -26.07
N LEU A 62 18.02 4.27 -26.79
CA LEU A 62 17.97 4.18 -28.25
C LEU A 62 16.79 4.99 -28.77
N THR A 63 16.99 5.86 -29.75
CA THR A 63 15.91 6.61 -30.40
C THR A 63 16.07 6.58 -31.91
N VAL A 64 15.05 6.11 -32.62
CA VAL A 64 14.99 6.07 -34.09
C VAL A 64 13.78 6.88 -34.56
N ASN A 65 14.04 7.98 -35.26
CA ASN A 65 13.01 8.86 -35.82
C ASN A 65 13.13 8.93 -37.35
N LEU A 66 12.17 8.35 -38.07
CA LEU A 66 12.06 8.47 -39.53
C LEU A 66 10.97 9.47 -39.91
N SER A 67 11.35 10.48 -40.70
CA SER A 67 10.41 11.50 -41.18
C SER A 67 10.29 11.43 -42.69
N ASN A 68 9.16 10.89 -43.16
CA ASN A 68 8.76 10.75 -44.56
C ASN A 68 9.89 10.23 -45.50
N PRO A 69 10.46 9.04 -45.23
CA PRO A 69 11.49 8.46 -46.08
C PRO A 69 11.02 8.31 -47.54
N GLU A 70 11.94 8.45 -48.50
CA GLU A 70 11.65 8.23 -49.93
C GLU A 70 12.00 6.78 -50.33
N PRO A 71 11.11 6.04 -51.01
CA PRO A 71 11.45 4.74 -51.60
C PRO A 71 12.40 4.89 -52.81
N PRO A 72 13.38 3.98 -53.01
CA PRO A 72 14.45 4.18 -54.00
C PRO A 72 14.10 3.84 -55.46
N SER A 73 12.96 3.19 -55.72
CA SER A 73 12.48 2.86 -57.08
C SER A 73 10.94 2.82 -57.13
N ALA A 74 10.37 2.48 -58.30
CA ALA A 74 8.93 2.27 -58.47
C ALA A 74 8.43 0.94 -57.87
N ASP A 75 9.37 0.12 -57.37
CA ASP A 75 9.08 -1.10 -56.61
C ASP A 75 8.80 -0.69 -55.16
N THR A 76 7.72 -1.20 -54.59
CA THR A 76 7.36 -0.96 -53.19
C THR A 76 8.18 -1.88 -52.28
N TYR A 77 8.76 -1.31 -51.22
CA TYR A 77 9.57 -2.00 -50.21
C TYR A 77 8.79 -2.04 -48.89
N ASP A 78 9.22 -2.89 -47.95
CA ASP A 78 8.83 -2.80 -46.54
C ASP A 78 9.69 -1.77 -45.79
N LEU A 79 9.10 -1.05 -44.83
CA LEU A 79 9.82 -0.09 -43.97
C LEU A 79 9.93 -0.60 -42.53
N ILE A 80 11.14 -0.88 -42.05
CA ILE A 80 11.44 -1.46 -40.73
C ILE A 80 12.35 -0.53 -39.92
N LEU A 81 11.90 0.04 -38.80
CA LEU A 81 12.76 0.95 -38.03
C LEU A 81 13.91 0.19 -37.35
N LEU A 82 13.61 -0.90 -36.66
CA LEU A 82 14.57 -1.80 -36.01
C LEU A 82 14.21 -3.25 -36.34
N GLY A 83 15.05 -3.92 -37.12
CA GLY A 83 14.91 -5.33 -37.50
C GLY A 83 15.98 -6.22 -36.88
N VAL A 84 15.60 -7.45 -36.53
CA VAL A 84 16.50 -8.53 -36.08
C VAL A 84 16.15 -9.79 -36.87
N ASP A 85 17.03 -10.24 -37.76
CA ASP A 85 16.76 -11.33 -38.73
C ASP A 85 17.92 -12.37 -38.80
N GLU A 86 17.67 -13.52 -39.42
CA GLU A 86 18.63 -14.58 -39.75
C GLU A 86 19.44 -15.13 -38.54
N GLY A 87 18.80 -15.24 -37.37
CA GLY A 87 19.42 -15.78 -36.14
C GLY A 87 20.29 -14.77 -35.38
N ALA A 88 20.11 -13.48 -35.64
CA ALA A 88 20.77 -12.39 -34.93
C ALA A 88 20.23 -12.20 -33.49
N ASN A 89 20.93 -11.36 -32.71
CA ASN A 89 20.56 -11.07 -31.32
C ASN A 89 20.54 -9.57 -30.99
N LEU A 90 19.52 -9.14 -30.25
CA LEU A 90 19.43 -7.81 -29.66
C LEU A 90 19.36 -7.91 -28.13
N GLU A 91 20.25 -7.23 -27.41
CA GLU A 91 20.24 -7.13 -25.93
C GLU A 91 20.38 -5.67 -25.51
N TRP A 92 19.27 -4.99 -25.26
CA TRP A 92 19.23 -3.57 -24.94
C TRP A 92 18.84 -3.33 -23.47
N ASN A 93 19.66 -2.58 -22.72
CA ASN A 93 19.40 -2.22 -21.32
C ASN A 93 19.29 -0.70 -21.17
N GLY A 94 18.13 -0.16 -21.50
CA GLY A 94 17.78 1.25 -21.52
C GLY A 94 16.50 1.49 -22.33
N ASP A 95 16.01 2.72 -22.37
CA ASP A 95 14.78 3.05 -23.09
C ASP A 95 14.95 2.93 -24.61
N VAL A 96 13.92 2.47 -25.32
CA VAL A 96 13.88 2.35 -26.79
C VAL A 96 12.67 3.12 -27.32
N SER A 97 12.91 4.13 -28.16
CA SER A 97 11.86 4.90 -28.81
C SER A 97 11.96 4.81 -30.33
N LEU A 98 10.89 4.36 -30.99
CA LEU A 98 10.83 4.14 -32.43
C LEU A 98 9.65 4.94 -33.01
N SER A 99 9.92 5.95 -33.83
CA SER A 99 8.86 6.76 -34.44
C SER A 99 9.01 6.95 -35.96
N SER A 100 7.89 6.86 -36.67
CA SER A 100 7.79 7.09 -38.11
C SER A 100 6.51 7.83 -38.48
N ILE A 101 6.64 8.79 -39.38
CA ILE A 101 5.51 9.44 -40.06
C ILE A 101 5.77 9.38 -41.56
N SER A 102 4.93 8.66 -42.30
CA SER A 102 5.03 8.48 -43.76
C SER A 102 3.82 9.04 -44.49
N SER A 103 4.06 9.64 -45.66
CA SER A 103 3.05 9.92 -46.70
C SER A 103 3.31 9.11 -47.99
N LYS A 104 4.20 8.12 -47.92
CA LYS A 104 4.63 7.24 -49.01
C LYS A 104 4.11 5.83 -48.80
N ALA A 105 3.69 5.17 -49.88
CA ALA A 105 3.23 3.79 -49.86
C ALA A 105 4.42 2.81 -49.77
N TYR A 106 4.32 1.89 -48.82
CA TYR A 106 5.19 0.73 -48.61
C TYR A 106 4.35 -0.54 -48.68
N GLU A 107 4.92 -1.74 -48.86
CA GLU A 107 4.11 -2.98 -48.85
C GLU A 107 3.62 -3.28 -47.43
N GLY A 108 4.50 -3.19 -46.45
CA GLY A 108 4.21 -3.07 -45.04
C GLY A 108 5.14 -2.08 -44.33
N THR A 109 4.78 -1.73 -43.10
CA THR A 109 5.66 -0.95 -42.20
C THR A 109 5.69 -1.61 -40.82
N CYS A 110 6.86 -1.60 -40.19
CA CYS A 110 7.11 -2.23 -38.90
C CYS A 110 8.01 -1.32 -38.06
N ALA A 111 7.70 -1.11 -36.78
CA ALA A 111 8.64 -0.41 -35.89
C ALA A 111 9.73 -1.36 -35.39
N LEU A 112 9.34 -2.45 -34.73
CA LEU A 112 10.26 -3.49 -34.23
C LEU A 112 9.89 -4.86 -34.83
N GLY A 113 10.77 -5.37 -35.68
CA GLY A 113 10.64 -6.71 -36.26
C GLY A 113 11.67 -7.67 -35.72
N VAL A 114 11.25 -8.87 -35.33
CA VAL A 114 12.14 -9.96 -34.91
C VAL A 114 11.70 -11.23 -35.61
N TRP A 115 12.57 -11.77 -36.46
CA TRP A 115 12.27 -12.87 -37.37
C TRP A 115 13.36 -13.95 -37.28
N ALA A 116 12.97 -15.19 -36.99
CA ALA A 116 13.90 -16.32 -36.77
C ALA A 116 15.03 -16.03 -35.75
N SER A 117 14.79 -15.10 -34.82
CA SER A 117 15.84 -14.43 -34.03
C SER A 117 15.37 -14.15 -32.59
N SER A 118 16.26 -13.61 -31.76
CA SER A 118 15.96 -13.27 -30.35
C SER A 118 16.29 -11.82 -29.99
N ALA A 119 15.38 -11.18 -29.26
CA ALA A 119 15.54 -9.82 -28.75
C ALA A 119 15.14 -9.71 -27.27
N ILE A 120 15.94 -9.00 -26.50
CA ILE A 120 15.70 -8.68 -25.08
C ILE A 120 15.88 -7.16 -24.91
N ILE A 121 14.86 -6.50 -24.36
CA ILE A 121 14.88 -5.08 -24.03
C ILE A 121 14.51 -4.91 -22.56
N LYS A 122 15.30 -4.12 -21.82
CA LYS A 122 15.09 -3.76 -20.41
C LYS A 122 14.98 -2.25 -20.29
N GLY A 123 13.81 -1.73 -19.95
CA GLY A 123 13.50 -0.30 -19.95
C GLY A 123 12.19 0.01 -20.68
N ASN A 124 11.90 1.29 -20.90
CA ASN A 124 10.66 1.71 -21.54
C ASN A 124 10.75 1.54 -23.06
N VAL A 125 9.68 1.07 -23.71
CA VAL A 125 9.60 0.90 -25.16
C VAL A 125 8.43 1.72 -25.70
N ASP A 126 8.72 2.78 -26.45
CA ASP A 126 7.74 3.71 -27.02
C ASP A 126 7.75 3.66 -28.55
N ILE A 127 6.67 3.12 -29.14
CA ILE A 127 6.49 2.95 -30.58
C ILE A 127 5.40 3.90 -31.09
N LYS A 128 5.70 4.65 -32.17
CA LYS A 128 4.74 5.52 -32.85
C LYS A 128 4.85 5.46 -34.37
N MET A 129 3.91 4.79 -35.03
CA MET A 129 3.82 4.65 -36.49
C MET A 129 2.59 5.38 -37.03
N VAL A 130 2.79 6.24 -38.03
CA VAL A 130 1.72 6.96 -38.73
C VAL A 130 1.91 6.82 -40.24
N ASP A 131 0.98 6.16 -40.92
CA ASP A 131 0.90 6.10 -42.38
C ASP A 131 -0.27 6.98 -42.88
N SER A 132 0.03 7.87 -43.83
CA SER A 132 -0.93 8.79 -44.46
C SER A 132 -0.99 8.67 -45.99
N ALA A 133 -0.37 7.64 -46.58
CA ALA A 133 -0.38 7.40 -48.01
C ALA A 133 -1.74 6.87 -48.51
N ASP A 134 -2.25 7.44 -49.61
CA ASP A 134 -3.40 6.86 -50.31
C ASP A 134 -2.99 5.51 -50.96
N PHE A 135 -3.83 4.49 -50.90
CA PHE A 135 -3.58 3.14 -51.42
C PHE A 135 -4.63 2.69 -52.43
N SER A 136 -4.18 2.04 -53.51
CA SER A 136 -5.01 1.59 -54.64
C SER A 136 -4.54 0.28 -55.27
N GLY A 137 -3.82 -0.55 -54.49
CA GLY A 137 -3.32 -1.84 -54.99
C GLY A 137 -4.43 -2.88 -55.10
N GLN A 138 -4.49 -3.60 -56.23
CA GLN A 138 -5.16 -4.88 -56.32
C GLN A 138 -4.26 -5.98 -55.73
N ASP A 139 -4.86 -6.99 -55.12
CA ASP A 139 -4.23 -8.24 -54.65
C ASP A 139 -3.09 -8.13 -53.60
N LYS A 140 -2.89 -6.99 -52.93
CA LYS A 140 -1.89 -6.84 -51.84
C LYS A 140 -2.49 -6.27 -50.55
N HIS A 141 -2.35 -7.02 -49.46
CA HIS A 141 -2.70 -6.61 -48.09
C HIS A 141 -1.56 -5.79 -47.50
N GLN A 142 -1.84 -4.59 -46.95
CA GLN A 142 -0.80 -3.76 -46.33
C GLN A 142 -0.94 -3.71 -44.81
N TYR A 143 0.16 -3.94 -44.10
CA TYR A 143 0.19 -3.90 -42.63
C TYR A 143 0.98 -2.68 -42.12
N VAL A 144 0.44 -1.99 -41.13
CA VAL A 144 1.15 -0.97 -40.34
C VAL A 144 1.28 -1.48 -38.92
N THR A 145 2.43 -2.08 -38.62
CA THR A 145 2.67 -2.90 -37.44
C THR A 145 3.58 -2.20 -36.43
N GLY A 146 3.23 -2.27 -35.15
CA GLY A 146 4.11 -1.83 -34.06
C GLY A 146 5.24 -2.82 -33.84
N ILE A 147 4.90 -4.03 -33.39
CA ILE A 147 5.83 -5.16 -33.20
C ILE A 147 5.41 -6.32 -34.10
N ASP A 148 6.32 -6.86 -34.91
CA ASP A 148 6.07 -8.03 -35.77
C ASP A 148 7.01 -9.21 -35.45
N LEU A 149 6.41 -10.37 -35.18
CA LEU A 149 7.03 -11.66 -34.90
C LEU A 149 6.50 -12.72 -35.90
N THR A 150 6.49 -12.37 -37.19
CA THR A 150 5.95 -13.20 -38.29
C THR A 150 6.96 -13.37 -39.41
N ASN A 151 7.62 -14.52 -39.48
CA ASN A 151 8.57 -14.92 -40.52
C ASN A 151 7.91 -15.89 -41.53
N PRO A 152 7.90 -15.59 -42.83
CA PRO A 152 7.34 -16.47 -43.86
C PRO A 152 7.90 -17.91 -43.88
N ASN A 153 9.08 -18.14 -43.29
CA ASN A 153 9.74 -19.44 -43.24
C ASN A 153 9.38 -20.30 -42.01
N GLY A 154 8.54 -19.80 -41.09
CA GLY A 154 8.03 -20.57 -39.94
C GLY A 154 9.09 -20.97 -38.90
N GLN A 155 10.13 -20.16 -38.74
CA GLN A 155 11.16 -20.31 -37.71
C GLN A 155 10.80 -19.52 -36.45
N THR A 156 11.18 -20.01 -35.27
CA THR A 156 10.82 -19.38 -33.99
C THR A 156 11.48 -18.02 -33.80
N SER A 157 10.67 -17.04 -33.42
CA SER A 157 11.00 -15.64 -33.15
C SER A 157 10.69 -15.35 -31.68
N ASN A 158 11.64 -14.76 -30.93
CA ASN A 158 11.52 -14.58 -29.49
C ASN A 158 11.79 -13.13 -29.09
N LEU A 159 10.84 -12.52 -28.37
CA LEU A 159 10.98 -11.17 -27.81
C LEU A 159 10.73 -11.18 -26.30
N SER A 160 11.52 -10.42 -25.55
CA SER A 160 11.28 -10.15 -24.14
C SER A 160 11.46 -8.68 -23.83
N ILE A 161 10.45 -8.05 -23.21
CA ILE A 161 10.51 -6.67 -22.72
C ILE A 161 10.29 -6.71 -21.20
N SER A 162 11.21 -6.15 -20.42
CA SER A 162 11.09 -6.08 -18.96
C SER A 162 11.51 -4.73 -18.38
N ASP A 163 11.32 -4.52 -17.08
CA ASP A 163 11.92 -3.41 -16.32
C ASP A 163 11.49 -1.98 -16.78
N GLY A 164 10.27 -1.83 -17.33
CA GLY A 164 9.75 -0.54 -17.82
C GLY A 164 8.25 -0.54 -18.19
N THR A 165 7.87 0.27 -19.18
CA THR A 165 6.53 0.31 -19.81
C THR A 165 6.59 0.01 -21.31
N LEU A 166 5.53 -0.55 -21.89
CA LEU A 166 5.37 -0.70 -23.34
C LEU A 166 4.25 0.22 -23.87
N GLY A 167 4.60 1.18 -24.71
CA GLY A 167 3.67 2.05 -25.44
C GLY A 167 3.71 1.78 -26.93
N ILE A 168 2.57 1.47 -27.54
CA ILE A 168 2.42 1.26 -28.99
C ILE A 168 1.30 2.17 -29.50
N ASN A 169 1.61 3.02 -30.48
CA ASN A 169 0.64 3.83 -31.21
C ASN A 169 0.83 3.60 -32.71
N VAL A 170 -0.13 2.94 -33.37
CA VAL A 170 -0.14 2.71 -34.81
C VAL A 170 -1.37 3.38 -35.42
N SER A 171 -1.21 4.06 -36.56
CA SER A 171 -2.33 4.76 -37.20
C SER A 171 -2.23 4.81 -38.72
N THR A 172 -3.38 4.67 -39.39
CA THR A 172 -3.51 4.79 -40.85
C THR A 172 -4.60 5.81 -41.23
N THR A 173 -4.25 6.75 -42.10
CA THR A 173 -5.10 7.93 -42.40
C THR A 173 -5.31 8.19 -43.90
N GLY A 174 -4.58 7.48 -44.77
CA GLY A 174 -4.74 7.58 -46.22
C GLY A 174 -6.07 7.03 -46.72
N LYS A 175 -6.47 7.42 -47.93
CA LYS A 175 -7.65 6.87 -48.61
C LYS A 175 -7.35 5.52 -49.21
N GLU A 176 -8.27 4.59 -49.03
CA GLU A 176 -8.35 3.38 -49.82
C GLU A 176 -9.14 3.66 -51.11
N GLY A 177 -8.69 3.09 -52.22
CA GLY A 177 -9.36 3.16 -53.52
C GLY A 177 -10.79 2.61 -53.45
N SER A 178 -11.69 3.15 -54.26
CA SER A 178 -13.09 2.73 -54.31
C SER A 178 -13.20 1.25 -54.72
N TYR A 179 -13.92 0.46 -53.90
CA TYR A 179 -14.48 -0.82 -54.31
C TYR A 179 -15.30 -0.63 -55.61
N THR A 180 -15.22 -1.58 -56.54
CA THR A 180 -16.09 -1.61 -57.72
C THR A 180 -16.58 -3.03 -57.95
N GLU A 181 -17.89 -3.23 -57.79
CA GLU A 181 -18.65 -4.50 -57.72
C GLU A 181 -18.40 -5.57 -58.81
N ASN A 182 -17.64 -5.30 -59.87
CA ASN A 182 -17.66 -6.08 -61.12
C ASN A 182 -16.49 -7.05 -61.33
N SER A 183 -15.77 -7.42 -60.27
CA SER A 183 -14.74 -8.48 -60.35
C SER A 183 -14.70 -9.33 -59.09
N ASN A 184 -14.67 -10.66 -59.25
CA ASN A 184 -14.49 -11.67 -58.19
C ASN A 184 -13.04 -11.66 -57.64
N ILE A 185 -12.57 -10.50 -57.20
CA ILE A 185 -11.19 -10.23 -56.80
C ILE A 185 -11.27 -9.48 -55.47
N GLU A 186 -10.92 -10.14 -54.37
CA GLU A 186 -10.89 -9.54 -53.03
C GLU A 186 -9.78 -8.48 -52.95
N THR A 187 -10.13 -7.20 -53.07
CA THR A 187 -9.18 -6.12 -52.77
C THR A 187 -8.95 -6.07 -51.27
N LYS A 188 -7.84 -6.65 -50.81
CA LYS A 188 -7.41 -6.61 -49.41
C LYS A 188 -7.06 -5.18 -48.99
N GLY A 189 -7.60 -4.74 -47.85
CA GLY A 189 -7.44 -3.38 -47.33
C GLY A 189 -6.11 -3.13 -46.60
N ARG A 190 -6.02 -1.99 -45.92
CA ARG A 190 -4.96 -1.68 -44.97
C ARG A 190 -5.36 -2.14 -43.56
N THR A 191 -4.42 -2.73 -42.83
CA THR A 191 -4.64 -3.10 -41.42
C THR A 191 -3.60 -2.44 -40.52
N ALA A 192 -4.06 -1.73 -39.49
CA ALA A 192 -3.21 -1.25 -38.41
C ALA A 192 -3.12 -2.33 -37.32
N VAL A 193 -1.91 -2.79 -36.97
CA VAL A 193 -1.70 -3.86 -35.99
C VAL A 193 -0.76 -3.41 -34.88
N GLY A 194 -1.17 -3.50 -33.62
CA GLY A 194 -0.29 -3.17 -32.50
C GLY A 194 0.86 -4.17 -32.36
N ILE A 195 0.49 -5.43 -32.10
CA ILE A 195 1.39 -6.59 -32.00
C ILE A 195 0.91 -7.66 -32.97
N ARG A 196 1.79 -8.18 -33.82
CA ARG A 196 1.53 -9.29 -34.74
C ARG A 196 2.47 -10.45 -34.45
N MET A 197 1.92 -11.66 -34.31
CA MET A 197 2.68 -12.88 -34.05
C MET A 197 2.10 -14.01 -34.90
N GLY A 198 2.89 -14.63 -35.78
CA GLY A 198 2.38 -15.69 -36.66
C GLY A 198 3.31 -16.86 -36.93
N ASP A 199 4.45 -16.90 -36.24
CA ASP A 199 5.45 -17.96 -36.33
C ASP A 199 5.14 -19.14 -35.38
N PRO A 200 5.17 -20.39 -35.87
CA PRO A 200 5.03 -21.61 -35.07
C PRO A 200 5.94 -21.65 -33.83
N GLY A 201 5.33 -21.58 -32.64
CA GLY A 201 6.02 -21.69 -31.35
C GLY A 201 6.83 -20.45 -30.94
N SER A 202 6.61 -19.29 -31.58
CA SER A 202 7.21 -18.02 -31.16
C SER A 202 6.66 -17.51 -29.84
N ALA A 203 7.52 -16.85 -29.06
CA ALA A 203 7.18 -16.37 -27.72
C ALA A 203 7.47 -14.88 -27.55
N PHE A 204 6.51 -14.15 -26.97
CA PHE A 204 6.69 -12.78 -26.52
C PHE A 204 6.39 -12.69 -25.02
N ASN A 205 7.39 -12.32 -24.23
CA ASN A 205 7.26 -12.09 -22.79
C ASN A 205 7.28 -10.59 -22.49
N ILE A 206 6.31 -10.10 -21.74
CA ILE A 206 6.18 -8.70 -21.31
C ILE A 206 6.11 -8.65 -19.77
N ASP A 207 7.19 -8.23 -19.12
CA ASP A 207 7.25 -7.98 -17.68
C ASP A 207 7.37 -6.47 -17.43
N SER A 208 6.31 -5.76 -17.82
CA SER A 208 6.21 -4.30 -17.75
C SER A 208 5.23 -3.87 -16.66
N SER A 209 5.42 -2.67 -16.10
CA SER A 209 4.48 -2.08 -15.13
C SER A 209 3.14 -1.73 -15.77
N SER A 210 3.16 -1.29 -17.03
CA SER A 210 1.99 -1.11 -17.88
C SER A 210 2.33 -1.33 -19.36
N THR A 211 1.31 -1.76 -20.11
CA THR A 211 1.31 -1.91 -21.57
C THR A 211 0.11 -1.17 -22.14
N SER A 212 0.34 -0.31 -23.12
CA SER A 212 -0.69 0.44 -23.83
C SER A 212 -0.55 0.26 -25.34
N ILE A 213 -1.64 -0.14 -25.99
CA ILE A 213 -1.72 -0.35 -27.43
C ILE A 213 -2.86 0.51 -27.97
N THR A 214 -2.54 1.47 -28.81
CA THR A 214 -3.50 2.28 -29.56
C THR A 214 -3.33 1.98 -31.04
N ALA A 215 -4.40 1.54 -31.69
CA ALA A 215 -4.42 1.28 -33.12
C ALA A 215 -5.63 1.99 -33.77
N ASP A 216 -5.39 2.76 -34.84
CA ASP A 216 -6.43 3.58 -35.50
C ASP A 216 -6.36 3.43 -37.02
N ALA A 217 -7.51 3.20 -37.66
CA ALA A 217 -7.63 3.26 -39.12
C ALA A 217 -8.88 4.05 -39.49
N VAL A 218 -8.74 5.04 -40.38
CA VAL A 218 -9.87 5.87 -40.81
C VAL A 218 -10.83 5.10 -41.72
N ARG A 219 -10.36 4.06 -42.42
CA ARG A 219 -11.14 3.28 -43.40
C ARG A 219 -10.94 1.77 -43.33
N GLY A 220 -9.71 1.34 -43.07
CA GLY A 220 -9.34 -0.08 -43.00
C GLY A 220 -9.63 -0.76 -41.66
N ASP A 221 -8.98 -1.91 -41.50
CA ASP A 221 -9.09 -2.82 -40.36
C ASP A 221 -8.09 -2.47 -39.25
N VAL A 222 -8.41 -2.87 -38.01
CA VAL A 222 -7.57 -2.61 -36.84
C VAL A 222 -7.56 -3.82 -35.91
N THR A 223 -6.36 -4.29 -35.55
CA THR A 223 -6.19 -5.31 -34.50
C THR A 223 -5.17 -4.82 -33.46
N GLY A 224 -5.50 -4.87 -32.16
CA GLY A 224 -4.56 -4.52 -31.09
C GLY A 224 -3.45 -5.56 -30.95
N ILE A 225 -3.84 -6.81 -30.73
CA ILE A 225 -2.97 -7.98 -30.65
C ILE A 225 -3.53 -9.05 -31.58
N ASN A 226 -2.73 -9.49 -32.56
CA ASN A 226 -3.03 -10.60 -33.46
C ASN A 226 -2.01 -11.72 -33.24
N ALA A 227 -2.45 -12.89 -32.77
CA ALA A 227 -1.59 -14.06 -32.56
C ALA A 227 -2.17 -15.32 -33.20
N ILE A 228 -1.40 -15.94 -34.12
CA ILE A 228 -1.80 -17.14 -34.86
C ILE A 228 -0.72 -18.24 -34.78
N ASN A 229 -1.01 -19.42 -35.32
CA ASN A 229 -0.07 -20.55 -35.48
C ASN A 229 0.71 -20.90 -34.20
N GLN A 230 0.03 -21.22 -33.09
CA GLN A 230 0.68 -21.62 -31.82
C GLN A 230 1.67 -20.58 -31.23
N ALA A 231 1.58 -19.31 -31.64
CA ALA A 231 2.32 -18.23 -31.00
C ALA A 231 1.85 -18.03 -29.54
N LYS A 232 2.78 -17.72 -28.63
CA LYS A 232 2.49 -17.52 -27.20
C LYS A 232 2.89 -16.13 -26.72
N LEU A 233 1.92 -15.38 -26.23
CA LEU A 233 2.10 -14.10 -25.53
C LEU A 233 1.91 -14.29 -24.02
N VAL A 234 2.90 -13.88 -23.23
CA VAL A 234 2.81 -13.86 -21.76
C VAL A 234 3.09 -12.45 -21.26
N GLY A 235 2.15 -11.87 -20.51
CA GLY A 235 2.26 -10.50 -20.01
C GLY A 235 1.94 -10.31 -18.53
N LYS A 236 2.47 -9.23 -17.96
CA LYS A 236 2.17 -8.73 -16.62
C LYS A 236 1.95 -7.22 -16.65
N GLY A 237 1.39 -6.70 -15.54
CA GLY A 237 1.08 -5.28 -15.39
C GLY A 237 -0.28 -4.92 -16.00
N SER A 238 -0.64 -3.64 -16.00
CA SER A 238 -1.91 -3.23 -16.63
C SER A 238 -1.82 -3.27 -18.15
N LEU A 239 -2.87 -3.77 -18.81
CA LEU A 239 -3.01 -3.79 -20.26
C LEU A 239 -4.14 -2.85 -20.69
N THR A 240 -3.83 -1.88 -21.54
CA THR A 240 -4.83 -0.98 -22.13
C THR A 240 -4.80 -1.11 -23.65
N ILE A 241 -5.90 -1.51 -24.27
CA ILE A 241 -6.01 -1.64 -25.72
C ILE A 241 -7.12 -0.70 -26.22
N THR A 242 -6.77 0.22 -27.11
CA THR A 242 -7.74 1.08 -27.80
C THR A 242 -7.65 0.82 -29.30
N THR A 243 -8.73 0.33 -29.89
CA THR A 243 -8.83 0.15 -31.34
C THR A 243 -9.94 1.01 -31.92
N SER A 244 -9.70 1.59 -33.09
CA SER A 244 -10.78 2.23 -33.85
C SER A 244 -10.58 2.18 -35.34
N GLY A 245 -11.39 1.36 -36.02
CA GLY A 245 -11.34 1.12 -37.45
C GLY A 245 -12.47 1.78 -38.22
N GLY A 246 -12.33 1.77 -39.54
CA GLY A 246 -13.39 2.14 -40.48
C GLY A 246 -14.19 0.95 -40.97
N ARG A 247 -13.55 -0.24 -41.01
CA ARG A 247 -14.10 -1.53 -41.44
C ARG A 247 -14.27 -2.51 -40.27
N SER A 248 -13.19 -2.81 -39.55
CA SER A 248 -13.22 -3.64 -38.34
C SER A 248 -12.29 -3.10 -37.25
N ALA A 249 -12.57 -3.41 -35.98
CA ALA A 249 -11.78 -2.99 -34.82
C ALA A 249 -11.76 -4.05 -33.72
N THR A 250 -10.70 -4.86 -33.64
CA THR A 250 -10.57 -5.98 -32.68
C THR A 250 -9.44 -5.74 -31.67
N GLY A 251 -9.71 -5.88 -30.37
CA GLY A 251 -8.71 -5.68 -29.32
C GLY A 251 -7.65 -6.79 -29.31
N ILE A 252 -8.07 -8.03 -29.04
CA ILE A 252 -7.26 -9.25 -29.05
C ILE A 252 -7.93 -10.27 -29.97
N GLU A 253 -7.16 -10.79 -30.92
CA GLU A 253 -7.58 -11.73 -31.95
C GLU A 253 -6.60 -12.91 -31.96
N ILE A 254 -7.08 -14.12 -31.74
CA ILE A 254 -6.25 -15.33 -31.82
C ILE A 254 -6.85 -16.46 -32.66
N ARG A 255 -5.98 -17.26 -33.30
CA ARG A 255 -6.32 -18.41 -34.15
C ARG A 255 -5.27 -19.51 -34.06
N ASP A 256 -5.57 -20.67 -34.64
CA ASP A 256 -4.60 -21.75 -34.96
C ASP A 256 -3.67 -22.16 -33.81
N GLY A 257 -4.22 -22.32 -32.60
CA GLY A 257 -3.52 -22.83 -31.43
C GLY A 257 -2.74 -21.80 -30.63
N ALA A 258 -2.84 -20.51 -30.96
CA ALA A 258 -2.15 -19.45 -30.25
C ALA A 258 -2.67 -19.29 -28.80
N SER A 259 -1.85 -18.68 -27.94
CA SER A 259 -2.20 -18.44 -26.53
C SER A 259 -1.80 -17.06 -26.02
N VAL A 260 -2.67 -16.45 -25.22
CA VAL A 260 -2.45 -15.17 -24.53
C VAL A 260 -2.69 -15.37 -23.03
N GLU A 261 -1.63 -15.26 -22.24
CA GLU A 261 -1.67 -15.34 -20.77
C GLU A 261 -1.30 -13.96 -20.18
N TRP A 262 -2.18 -13.32 -19.42
CA TRP A 262 -1.94 -11.99 -18.86
C TRP A 262 -2.27 -11.88 -17.36
N THR A 263 -1.27 -11.52 -16.56
CA THR A 263 -1.43 -11.30 -15.11
C THR A 263 -1.47 -9.80 -14.79
N GLY A 264 -2.68 -9.24 -14.82
CA GLY A 264 -2.94 -7.84 -14.49
C GLY A 264 -4.27 -7.34 -15.07
N ASP A 265 -4.64 -6.11 -14.73
CA ASP A 265 -5.91 -5.50 -15.15
C ASP A 265 -5.94 -5.25 -16.67
N LEU A 266 -7.07 -5.53 -17.33
CA LEU A 266 -7.32 -5.22 -18.74
C LEU A 266 -8.41 -4.17 -18.87
N THR A 267 -8.09 -3.08 -19.58
CA THR A 267 -9.08 -2.15 -20.16
C THR A 267 -9.03 -2.25 -21.68
N SER A 268 -10.14 -2.54 -22.34
CA SER A 268 -10.22 -2.54 -23.82
C SER A 268 -11.37 -1.68 -24.31
N VAL A 269 -11.10 -0.84 -25.32
CA VAL A 269 -12.11 -0.03 -25.99
C VAL A 269 -11.98 -0.20 -27.50
N SER A 270 -13.02 -0.70 -28.15
CA SER A 270 -13.06 -0.95 -29.59
C SER A 270 -14.20 -0.18 -30.24
N ASN A 271 -13.91 0.65 -31.24
CA ASN A 271 -14.88 1.56 -31.86
C ASN A 271 -14.91 1.44 -33.39
N LEU A 272 -16.02 1.02 -33.98
CA LEU A 272 -16.25 1.13 -35.42
C LEU A 272 -16.81 2.52 -35.76
N LYS A 273 -16.07 3.29 -36.58
CA LYS A 273 -16.44 4.68 -36.96
C LYS A 273 -17.44 4.77 -38.12
N ALA A 274 -17.77 3.63 -38.74
CA ALA A 274 -18.67 3.48 -39.88
C ALA A 274 -18.16 4.11 -41.20
N VAL A 275 -17.71 3.25 -42.12
CA VAL A 275 -17.51 3.61 -43.53
C VAL A 275 -18.33 2.65 -44.38
N ASN A 276 -19.13 3.19 -45.30
CA ASN A 276 -19.93 2.39 -46.24
C ASN A 276 -18.99 1.62 -47.17
N THR A 277 -18.69 0.38 -46.82
CA THR A 277 -17.88 -0.58 -47.57
C THR A 277 -18.69 -1.86 -47.75
N GLU A 278 -18.83 -2.27 -49.01
CA GLU A 278 -19.64 -3.42 -49.43
C GLU A 278 -18.85 -4.73 -49.20
N GLY A 279 -19.52 -5.81 -48.80
CA GLY A 279 -18.89 -7.13 -48.61
C GLY A 279 -17.80 -7.21 -47.52
N ALA A 280 -17.92 -6.46 -46.43
CA ALA A 280 -16.93 -6.42 -45.35
C ALA A 280 -17.51 -6.80 -43.98
N ASP A 281 -16.71 -7.47 -43.15
CA ASP A 281 -17.05 -7.82 -41.76
C ASP A 281 -17.06 -6.55 -40.87
N ASN A 282 -18.26 -6.01 -40.60
CA ASN A 282 -18.43 -4.75 -39.87
C ASN A 282 -18.50 -4.97 -38.35
N GLY A 283 -17.35 -5.26 -37.72
CA GLY A 283 -17.26 -5.61 -36.30
C GLY A 283 -16.45 -4.64 -35.43
N ALA A 284 -16.94 -4.34 -34.22
CA ALA A 284 -16.12 -3.83 -33.12
C ALA A 284 -16.06 -4.87 -31.99
N GLY A 285 -14.85 -5.27 -31.60
CA GLY A 285 -14.60 -6.43 -30.74
C GLY A 285 -13.51 -6.20 -29.71
N ASN A 286 -13.67 -6.68 -28.47
CA ASN A 286 -12.56 -6.61 -27.50
C ASN A 286 -11.68 -7.86 -27.50
N ILE A 287 -12.27 -9.07 -27.44
CA ILE A 287 -11.56 -10.34 -27.33
C ILE A 287 -12.25 -11.39 -28.22
N GLY A 288 -11.50 -12.08 -29.08
CA GLY A 288 -12.04 -13.15 -29.92
C GLY A 288 -11.08 -14.29 -30.23
N ILE A 289 -11.62 -15.52 -30.25
CA ILE A 289 -11.02 -16.68 -30.94
C ILE A 289 -11.84 -16.95 -32.19
N PHE A 290 -11.14 -17.12 -33.32
CA PHE A 290 -11.73 -17.11 -34.65
C PHE A 290 -11.41 -18.36 -35.47
N ASP A 291 -12.05 -18.47 -36.64
CA ASP A 291 -11.75 -19.42 -37.71
C ASP A 291 -10.26 -19.75 -37.89
N PRO A 292 -9.85 -21.03 -37.84
CA PRO A 292 -8.48 -21.44 -38.16
C PRO A 292 -8.19 -21.28 -39.67
N GLU A 293 -6.99 -20.82 -40.00
CA GLU A 293 -6.49 -20.81 -41.38
C GLU A 293 -5.86 -22.17 -41.78
N GLN A 294 -5.52 -23.02 -40.80
CA GLN A 294 -4.88 -24.32 -41.01
C GLN A 294 -5.85 -25.48 -41.22
N ALA A 295 -5.43 -26.48 -42.00
CA ALA A 295 -6.21 -27.69 -42.27
C ALA A 295 -6.32 -28.66 -41.07
N GLN A 296 -5.49 -28.48 -40.03
CA GLN A 296 -5.55 -29.24 -38.79
C GLN A 296 -5.83 -28.28 -37.64
N PHE A 297 -6.96 -28.48 -36.96
CA PHE A 297 -7.34 -27.71 -35.79
C PHE A 297 -6.36 -27.93 -34.62
N VAL A 298 -5.99 -26.83 -33.96
CA VAL A 298 -5.26 -26.80 -32.69
C VAL A 298 -5.96 -25.77 -31.81
N PRO A 299 -6.36 -26.12 -30.57
CA PRO A 299 -7.14 -25.22 -29.72
C PRO A 299 -6.35 -24.03 -29.21
N SER A 300 -7.00 -22.87 -29.22
CA SER A 300 -6.43 -21.59 -28.84
C SER A 300 -6.92 -21.18 -27.44
N SER A 301 -6.15 -20.35 -26.71
CA SER A 301 -6.57 -19.94 -25.36
C SER A 301 -6.23 -18.50 -24.96
N ILE A 302 -7.15 -17.86 -24.23
CA ILE A 302 -6.95 -16.54 -23.62
C ILE A 302 -7.19 -16.68 -22.11
N THR A 303 -6.27 -16.18 -21.29
CA THR A 303 -6.40 -16.17 -19.82
C THR A 303 -5.91 -14.85 -19.27
N ILE A 304 -6.79 -14.08 -18.63
CA ILE A 304 -6.48 -12.73 -18.10
C ILE A 304 -7.01 -12.61 -16.68
N SER A 305 -6.12 -12.48 -15.68
CA SER A 305 -6.45 -12.71 -14.27
C SER A 305 -6.67 -11.45 -13.39
N GLY A 306 -6.75 -10.26 -14.00
CA GLY A 306 -6.98 -8.99 -13.30
C GLY A 306 -8.43 -8.54 -13.29
N ASN A 307 -8.67 -7.27 -12.97
CA ASN A 307 -9.96 -6.61 -13.25
C ASN A 307 -10.11 -6.39 -14.75
N ILE A 308 -11.34 -6.51 -15.25
CA ILE A 308 -11.64 -6.49 -16.68
C ILE A 308 -12.67 -5.40 -16.96
N ASP A 309 -12.38 -4.47 -17.87
CA ASP A 309 -13.32 -3.44 -18.33
C ASP A 309 -13.27 -3.37 -19.86
N LEU A 310 -14.25 -4.01 -20.52
CA LEU A 310 -14.35 -4.13 -21.97
C LEU A 310 -15.52 -3.32 -22.50
N THR A 311 -15.25 -2.41 -23.44
CA THR A 311 -16.25 -1.62 -24.15
C THR A 311 -16.10 -1.82 -25.66
N ALA A 312 -17.20 -2.20 -26.32
CA ALA A 312 -17.32 -2.28 -27.76
C ALA A 312 -18.44 -1.35 -28.23
N LYS A 313 -18.17 -0.54 -29.25
CA LYS A 313 -19.13 0.39 -29.83
C LYS A 313 -19.12 0.36 -31.35
N THR A 314 -20.29 0.12 -31.92
CA THR A 314 -20.52 0.09 -33.37
C THR A 314 -21.57 1.12 -33.77
N ILE A 315 -21.41 1.71 -34.96
CA ILE A 315 -22.41 2.55 -35.61
C ILE A 315 -22.64 1.94 -36.99
N SER A 316 -23.87 1.53 -37.31
CA SER A 316 -24.22 1.08 -38.66
C SER A 316 -24.34 2.29 -39.61
N SER A 317 -24.13 2.09 -40.91
CA SER A 317 -24.18 3.20 -41.89
C SER A 317 -24.62 2.85 -43.32
N SER A 318 -25.02 1.60 -43.58
CA SER A 318 -25.34 1.11 -44.93
C SER A 318 -26.51 0.13 -44.92
N ASP A 319 -27.29 0.09 -46.01
CA ASP A 319 -28.46 -0.80 -46.14
C ASP A 319 -28.07 -2.26 -46.45
N GLU A 320 -26.80 -2.56 -46.75
CA GLU A 320 -26.41 -3.83 -47.37
C GLU A 320 -25.69 -4.83 -46.45
N ASN A 321 -24.87 -4.38 -45.48
CA ASN A 321 -24.14 -5.29 -44.57
C ASN A 321 -24.71 -5.31 -43.14
N GLU A 322 -24.50 -6.42 -42.44
CA GLU A 322 -24.85 -6.61 -41.02
C GLU A 322 -23.68 -6.15 -40.14
N ALA A 323 -23.97 -5.52 -38.99
CA ALA A 323 -22.95 -4.95 -38.11
C ALA A 323 -22.99 -5.54 -36.69
N LEU A 324 -21.81 -5.78 -36.09
CA LEU A 324 -21.66 -6.44 -34.79
C LEU A 324 -20.86 -5.59 -33.80
N ALA A 325 -21.26 -5.56 -32.54
CA ALA A 325 -20.46 -5.10 -31.40
C ALA A 325 -20.31 -6.23 -30.38
N TYR A 326 -19.09 -6.60 -29.95
CA TYR A 326 -18.90 -7.67 -28.97
C TYR A 326 -17.75 -7.44 -27.99
N ASN A 327 -17.88 -7.98 -26.77
CA ASN A 327 -16.77 -7.99 -25.81
C ASN A 327 -15.99 -9.30 -25.86
N VAL A 328 -16.69 -10.45 -25.92
CA VAL A 328 -16.09 -11.79 -26.00
C VAL A 328 -16.76 -12.59 -27.13
N LEU A 329 -15.96 -13.12 -28.05
CA LEU A 329 -16.42 -13.94 -29.19
C LEU A 329 -15.67 -15.27 -29.27
N LEU A 330 -16.40 -16.37 -29.44
CA LEU A 330 -15.88 -17.66 -29.89
C LEU A 330 -16.61 -18.04 -31.18
N ASP A 331 -16.02 -17.71 -32.33
CA ASP A 331 -16.60 -18.01 -33.65
C ASP A 331 -15.58 -18.70 -34.57
N SER A 332 -15.67 -20.03 -34.64
CA SER A 332 -14.95 -20.81 -35.64
C SER A 332 -15.85 -21.86 -36.31
N LYS A 333 -15.58 -22.19 -37.56
CA LYS A 333 -16.23 -23.25 -38.35
C LYS A 333 -16.10 -24.63 -37.69
N VAL A 334 -15.05 -24.86 -36.90
CA VAL A 334 -14.89 -26.08 -36.10
C VAL A 334 -15.80 -26.03 -34.88
N ASN A 335 -15.91 -24.88 -34.22
CA ASN A 335 -16.81 -24.66 -33.10
C ASN A 335 -18.28 -24.84 -33.53
N LYS A 336 -18.64 -24.38 -34.74
CA LYS A 336 -19.97 -24.60 -35.37
C LYS A 336 -20.34 -26.06 -35.66
N ASP A 337 -19.44 -27.04 -35.47
CA ASP A 337 -19.75 -28.48 -35.52
C ASP A 337 -19.92 -29.06 -34.10
N PRO A 338 -21.15 -29.32 -33.62
CA PRO A 338 -21.40 -29.83 -32.28
C PRO A 338 -20.96 -31.29 -32.06
N SER A 339 -20.39 -31.96 -33.07
CA SER A 339 -19.75 -33.28 -32.93
C SER A 339 -18.26 -33.21 -32.57
N LYS A 340 -17.67 -32.01 -32.52
CA LYS A 340 -16.27 -31.76 -32.15
C LYS A 340 -16.10 -31.55 -30.65
N VAL A 341 -14.87 -31.77 -30.17
CA VAL A 341 -14.53 -31.67 -28.75
C VAL A 341 -14.40 -30.20 -28.35
N LEU A 342 -14.81 -29.89 -27.12
CA LEU A 342 -14.65 -28.58 -26.50
C LEU A 342 -13.18 -28.33 -26.15
N GLU A 343 -12.46 -27.59 -26.99
CA GLU A 343 -11.01 -27.40 -26.80
C GLU A 343 -10.56 -25.92 -26.72
N ASP A 344 -11.20 -24.99 -27.43
CA ASP A 344 -10.94 -23.54 -27.28
C ASP A 344 -11.37 -23.03 -25.89
N LYS A 345 -10.57 -22.12 -25.30
CA LYS A 345 -10.82 -21.61 -23.93
C LYS A 345 -10.58 -20.12 -23.74
N ILE A 346 -11.53 -19.43 -23.12
CA ILE A 346 -11.35 -18.05 -22.59
C ILE A 346 -11.57 -18.05 -21.07
N ILE A 347 -10.64 -17.48 -20.30
CA ILE A 347 -10.77 -17.23 -18.87
C ILE A 347 -10.53 -15.74 -18.61
N LEU A 348 -11.52 -15.03 -18.05
CA LEU A 348 -11.41 -13.62 -17.71
C LEU A 348 -11.73 -13.39 -16.23
N GLY A 349 -10.89 -12.61 -15.57
CA GLY A 349 -11.07 -12.19 -14.19
C GLY A 349 -10.53 -13.19 -13.17
N GLY A 350 -11.18 -13.22 -12.01
CA GLY A 350 -10.83 -14.02 -10.84
C GLY A 350 -11.86 -13.77 -9.76
N ALA A 351 -12.01 -14.70 -8.81
CA ALA A 351 -13.16 -14.69 -7.90
C ALA A 351 -13.27 -13.44 -6.99
N ASP A 352 -12.17 -12.70 -6.79
CA ASP A 352 -12.13 -11.43 -6.06
C ASP A 352 -12.20 -10.18 -6.96
N LYS A 353 -12.23 -10.35 -8.29
CA LYS A 353 -12.13 -9.27 -9.29
C LYS A 353 -13.49 -8.68 -9.67
N THR A 354 -13.44 -7.53 -10.32
CA THR A 354 -14.58 -6.96 -11.07
C THR A 354 -14.41 -7.23 -12.56
N VAL A 355 -15.47 -7.69 -13.22
CA VAL A 355 -15.54 -7.81 -14.68
C VAL A 355 -16.70 -6.95 -15.19
N LYS A 356 -16.44 -6.12 -16.19
CA LYS A 356 -17.45 -5.33 -16.91
C LYS A 356 -17.35 -5.55 -18.40
N LEU A 357 -18.47 -5.90 -19.01
CA LEU A 357 -18.62 -6.15 -20.43
C LEU A 357 -19.75 -5.23 -20.93
N SER A 358 -19.42 -4.29 -21.80
CA SER A 358 -20.38 -3.35 -22.40
C SER A 358 -20.29 -3.39 -23.92
N ALA A 359 -21.32 -3.93 -24.57
CA ALA A 359 -21.47 -3.95 -26.03
C ALA A 359 -22.59 -2.98 -26.43
N SER A 360 -22.33 -2.11 -27.39
CA SER A 360 -23.31 -1.12 -27.85
C SER A 360 -23.31 -0.93 -29.36
N ILE A 361 -24.49 -0.88 -29.96
CA ILE A 361 -24.68 -0.58 -31.37
C ILE A 361 -25.73 0.51 -31.57
N LEU A 362 -25.41 1.51 -32.38
CA LEU A 362 -26.42 2.37 -33.01
C LEU A 362 -26.76 1.73 -34.35
N SER A 363 -27.91 1.08 -34.40
CA SER A 363 -28.36 0.24 -35.50
C SER A 363 -29.36 0.96 -36.40
N SER A 364 -29.37 0.53 -37.66
CA SER A 364 -30.35 0.91 -38.69
C SER A 364 -31.16 -0.28 -39.21
N LYS A 365 -30.95 -1.49 -38.65
CA LYS A 365 -31.59 -2.75 -39.07
C LYS A 365 -31.77 -3.76 -37.94
N GLU A 366 -32.82 -4.58 -38.05
CA GLU A 366 -33.12 -5.70 -37.13
C GLU A 366 -31.96 -6.68 -36.88
N LYS A 367 -31.13 -6.92 -37.91
CA LYS A 367 -29.99 -7.86 -37.89
C LYS A 367 -28.68 -7.32 -37.32
N ASP A 368 -28.59 -6.02 -37.03
CA ASP A 368 -27.40 -5.48 -36.38
C ASP A 368 -27.40 -5.90 -34.90
N GLU A 369 -26.28 -6.37 -34.39
CA GLU A 369 -26.19 -7.05 -33.09
C GLU A 369 -25.20 -6.40 -32.11
N ALA A 370 -25.58 -6.34 -30.83
CA ALA A 370 -24.70 -6.02 -29.72
C ALA A 370 -24.65 -7.20 -28.73
N ASN A 371 -23.52 -7.91 -28.68
CA ASN A 371 -23.37 -9.20 -28.01
C ASN A 371 -22.23 -9.13 -27.00
N SER A 372 -22.50 -8.95 -25.70
CA SER A 372 -21.41 -8.92 -24.71
C SER A 372 -20.63 -10.23 -24.67
N LEU A 373 -21.33 -11.37 -24.72
CA LEU A 373 -20.74 -12.68 -25.03
C LEU A 373 -21.47 -13.27 -26.25
N CYS A 374 -20.70 -13.77 -27.21
CA CYS A 374 -21.20 -14.52 -28.37
C CYS A 374 -20.41 -15.81 -28.53
N ILE A 375 -21.01 -16.95 -28.16
CA ILE A 375 -20.31 -18.23 -28.05
C ILE A 375 -20.94 -19.27 -28.98
N GLU A 376 -20.27 -19.60 -30.07
CA GLU A 376 -20.70 -20.71 -30.94
C GLU A 376 -20.44 -22.05 -30.27
N ASN A 377 -19.22 -22.29 -29.77
CA ASN A 377 -18.84 -23.48 -29.02
C ASN A 377 -17.48 -23.26 -28.32
N GLY A 378 -17.13 -24.12 -27.36
CA GLY A 378 -15.91 -23.98 -26.54
C GLY A 378 -16.21 -23.73 -25.06
N ASN A 379 -15.20 -23.30 -24.29
CA ASN A 379 -15.33 -23.06 -22.84
C ASN A 379 -15.01 -21.60 -22.47
N VAL A 380 -15.93 -20.91 -21.78
CA VAL A 380 -15.69 -19.55 -21.26
C VAL A 380 -15.96 -19.46 -19.77
N GLU A 381 -14.96 -18.99 -19.03
CA GLU A 381 -15.04 -18.73 -17.58
C GLU A 381 -14.92 -17.22 -17.34
N ILE A 382 -16.00 -16.58 -16.87
CA ILE A 382 -15.99 -15.17 -16.44
C ILE A 382 -16.09 -15.13 -14.91
N LEU A 383 -14.94 -15.03 -14.25
CA LEU A 383 -14.82 -15.12 -12.80
C LEU A 383 -14.77 -13.72 -12.17
N GLY A 384 -15.59 -13.50 -11.15
CA GLY A 384 -15.70 -12.18 -10.51
C GLY A 384 -16.53 -12.20 -9.23
N LYS A 385 -16.14 -11.33 -8.29
CA LYS A 385 -16.96 -10.92 -7.14
C LYS A 385 -18.11 -10.02 -7.59
N SER A 386 -17.91 -9.29 -8.67
CA SER A 386 -18.95 -8.54 -9.38
C SER A 386 -18.71 -8.68 -10.89
N VAL A 387 -19.71 -9.20 -11.60
CA VAL A 387 -19.72 -9.33 -13.06
C VAL A 387 -20.89 -8.51 -13.60
N LEU A 388 -20.60 -7.51 -14.44
CA LEU A 388 -21.59 -6.63 -15.06
C LEU A 388 -21.58 -6.85 -16.57
N ILE A 389 -22.72 -7.24 -17.13
CA ILE A 389 -22.89 -7.56 -18.56
C ILE A 389 -24.00 -6.65 -19.11
N SER A 390 -23.68 -5.86 -20.15
CA SER A 390 -24.61 -4.91 -20.73
C SER A 390 -24.54 -4.85 -22.25
N ALA A 391 -25.64 -5.21 -22.89
CA ALA A 391 -25.85 -5.14 -24.33
C ALA A 391 -26.91 -4.09 -24.67
N ILE A 392 -26.59 -3.16 -25.56
CA ILE A 392 -27.49 -2.05 -25.95
C ILE A 392 -27.56 -1.91 -27.46
N ALA A 393 -28.76 -2.03 -28.03
CA ALA A 393 -29.06 -1.69 -29.41
C ALA A 393 -30.00 -0.47 -29.48
N GLU A 394 -29.50 0.65 -29.95
CA GLU A 394 -30.32 1.83 -30.28
C GLU A 394 -30.84 1.68 -31.71
N GLY A 395 -32.12 1.98 -31.96
CA GLY A 395 -32.76 1.76 -33.26
C GLY A 395 -33.33 0.33 -33.44
N GLU A 396 -33.14 -0.25 -34.63
CA GLU A 396 -33.82 -1.50 -35.01
C GLU A 396 -33.13 -2.78 -34.52
N GLY A 397 -31.85 -2.72 -34.15
CA GLY A 397 -31.00 -3.88 -33.88
C GLY A 397 -31.33 -4.65 -32.60
N THR A 398 -30.67 -5.79 -32.48
CA THR A 398 -30.86 -6.77 -31.41
C THR A 398 -29.72 -6.71 -30.38
N ALA A 399 -30.05 -6.90 -29.11
CA ALA A 399 -29.10 -6.89 -27.99
C ALA A 399 -29.11 -8.24 -27.26
N TYR A 400 -27.94 -8.88 -27.19
CA TYR A 400 -27.69 -10.13 -26.46
C TYR A 400 -26.70 -9.91 -25.32
N GLY A 401 -27.14 -10.07 -24.06
CA GLY A 401 -26.21 -10.09 -22.93
C GLY A 401 -25.26 -11.30 -23.02
N VAL A 402 -25.85 -12.48 -23.25
CA VAL A 402 -25.15 -13.73 -23.54
C VAL A 402 -25.87 -14.45 -24.67
N TYR A 403 -25.20 -14.66 -25.80
CA TYR A 403 -25.61 -15.56 -26.87
C TYR A 403 -24.78 -16.85 -26.82
N MET A 404 -25.43 -18.01 -26.90
CA MET A 404 -24.80 -19.34 -26.95
C MET A 404 -25.47 -20.25 -27.98
N ASN A 405 -24.68 -20.84 -28.88
CA ASN A 405 -25.07 -21.88 -29.83
C ASN A 405 -24.35 -23.22 -29.57
N GLY A 406 -23.76 -23.37 -28.38
CA GLY A 406 -22.95 -24.53 -28.00
C GLY A 406 -22.07 -24.23 -26.78
N GLY A 407 -21.15 -25.15 -26.49
CA GLY A 407 -20.13 -24.95 -25.45
C GLY A 407 -20.62 -24.96 -23.99
N GLN A 408 -19.75 -24.49 -23.11
CA GLN A 408 -20.02 -24.22 -21.70
C GLN A 408 -19.58 -22.80 -21.34
N VAL A 409 -20.43 -22.08 -20.62
CA VAL A 409 -20.13 -20.76 -20.07
C VAL A 409 -20.37 -20.76 -18.56
N ASP A 410 -19.38 -20.34 -17.79
CA ASP A 410 -19.44 -20.20 -16.34
C ASP A 410 -19.36 -18.71 -15.96
N LEU A 411 -20.44 -18.16 -15.39
CA LEU A 411 -20.53 -16.74 -15.04
C LEU A 411 -20.53 -16.50 -13.52
N GLY A 412 -19.67 -15.59 -13.09
CA GLY A 412 -19.51 -15.19 -11.71
C GLY A 412 -18.76 -16.20 -10.86
N SER A 413 -18.69 -15.92 -9.57
CA SER A 413 -18.17 -16.84 -8.56
C SER A 413 -19.19 -16.96 -7.43
N SER A 414 -19.19 -18.09 -6.72
CA SER A 414 -20.12 -18.30 -5.59
C SER A 414 -19.99 -17.17 -4.56
N GLY A 415 -21.12 -16.59 -4.13
CA GLY A 415 -21.14 -15.41 -3.26
C GLY A 415 -20.68 -14.08 -3.91
N GLY A 416 -20.33 -14.09 -5.19
CA GLY A 416 -20.22 -12.88 -6.02
C GLY A 416 -21.55 -12.54 -6.70
N SER A 417 -21.68 -11.32 -7.20
CA SER A 417 -22.87 -10.87 -7.96
C SER A 417 -22.65 -10.92 -9.47
N VAL A 418 -23.73 -11.23 -10.20
CA VAL A 418 -23.80 -11.15 -11.66
C VAL A 418 -25.02 -10.28 -12.02
N ASP A 419 -24.82 -9.20 -12.76
CA ASP A 419 -25.90 -8.36 -13.29
C ASP A 419 -25.86 -8.40 -14.82
N ILE A 420 -26.98 -8.79 -15.43
CA ILE A 420 -27.09 -8.95 -16.89
C ILE A 420 -28.23 -8.06 -17.38
N SER A 421 -27.91 -7.23 -18.36
CA SER A 421 -28.85 -6.30 -18.99
C SER A 421 -28.76 -6.39 -20.52
N ALA A 422 -29.92 -6.52 -21.17
CA ALA A 422 -30.08 -6.27 -22.59
C ALA A 422 -31.17 -5.20 -22.81
N LYS A 423 -30.92 -4.27 -23.73
CA LYS A 423 -31.89 -3.24 -24.13
C LYS A 423 -31.85 -3.05 -25.64
N ALA A 424 -33.01 -3.09 -26.28
CA ALA A 424 -33.23 -2.67 -27.66
C ALA A 424 -34.36 -1.64 -27.70
N ASP A 425 -34.35 -0.72 -28.67
CA ASP A 425 -35.46 0.24 -28.85
C ASP A 425 -36.63 -0.36 -29.65
N SER A 426 -36.35 -1.13 -30.71
CA SER A 426 -37.40 -1.89 -31.45
C SER A 426 -37.03 -3.31 -31.87
N GLY A 427 -35.76 -3.71 -31.85
CA GLY A 427 -35.34 -5.11 -32.03
C GLY A 427 -35.49 -5.95 -30.75
N ASN A 428 -34.87 -7.14 -30.73
CA ASN A 428 -34.97 -8.05 -29.59
C ASN A 428 -34.00 -7.64 -28.45
N ALA A 429 -34.43 -7.82 -27.20
CA ALA A 429 -33.63 -7.54 -26.01
C ALA A 429 -33.56 -8.78 -25.11
N ASN A 430 -32.52 -9.59 -25.29
CA ASN A 430 -32.39 -10.89 -24.66
C ASN A 430 -31.17 -10.86 -23.74
N ALA A 431 -31.39 -10.86 -22.43
CA ALA A 431 -30.31 -10.94 -21.45
C ALA A 431 -29.53 -12.26 -21.63
N LEU A 432 -30.26 -13.35 -21.89
CA LEU A 432 -29.71 -14.68 -22.19
C LEU A 432 -30.45 -15.26 -23.42
N GLN A 433 -29.71 -15.73 -24.42
CA GLN A 433 -30.20 -16.44 -25.60
C GLN A 433 -29.36 -17.72 -25.77
N ILE A 434 -29.89 -18.86 -25.35
CA ILE A 434 -29.14 -20.13 -25.22
C ILE A 434 -29.79 -21.20 -26.10
N GLU A 435 -29.23 -21.44 -27.28
CA GLU A 435 -29.79 -22.32 -28.31
C GLU A 435 -29.21 -23.75 -28.25
N ALA A 436 -27.96 -23.85 -27.80
CA ALA A 436 -27.30 -25.08 -27.38
C ALA A 436 -26.22 -24.78 -26.32
N GLY A 437 -25.62 -25.84 -25.77
CA GLY A 437 -24.61 -25.71 -24.70
C GLY A 437 -25.18 -25.58 -23.29
N THR A 438 -24.33 -25.29 -22.31
CA THR A 438 -24.72 -25.10 -20.90
C THR A 438 -24.16 -23.80 -20.32
N LEU A 439 -25.05 -22.93 -19.87
CA LEU A 439 -24.73 -21.75 -19.07
C LEU A 439 -24.88 -22.09 -17.57
N ASN A 440 -23.80 -21.92 -16.81
CA ASN A 440 -23.80 -22.00 -15.35
C ASN A 440 -23.74 -20.58 -14.74
N LEU A 441 -24.76 -20.22 -13.97
CA LEU A 441 -24.82 -18.99 -13.20
C LEU A 441 -24.32 -19.29 -11.78
N ASN A 442 -23.03 -19.02 -11.55
CA ASN A 442 -22.30 -19.39 -10.34
C ASN A 442 -22.38 -18.34 -9.23
N GLY A 443 -22.57 -17.06 -9.59
CA GLY A 443 -22.88 -15.98 -8.66
C GLY A 443 -24.37 -15.67 -8.55
N ASP A 444 -24.72 -14.82 -7.59
CA ASP A 444 -26.07 -14.31 -7.38
C ASP A 444 -26.45 -13.39 -8.56
N THR A 445 -27.36 -13.89 -9.39
CA THR A 445 -27.68 -13.34 -10.70
C THR A 445 -28.94 -12.48 -10.65
N THR A 446 -28.84 -11.28 -11.21
CA THR A 446 -29.97 -10.38 -11.42
C THR A 446 -30.09 -10.10 -12.92
N ILE A 447 -31.31 -10.20 -13.46
CA ILE A 447 -31.62 -9.77 -14.82
C ILE A 447 -32.27 -8.38 -14.73
N SER A 448 -31.47 -7.33 -14.92
CA SER A 448 -31.93 -5.95 -14.79
C SER A 448 -32.79 -5.50 -15.98
N SER A 449 -32.57 -6.06 -17.17
CA SER A 449 -33.45 -5.88 -18.33
C SER A 449 -33.25 -6.97 -19.39
N GLY A 450 -34.30 -7.23 -20.17
CA GLY A 450 -34.29 -8.23 -21.25
C GLY A 450 -34.89 -9.58 -20.85
N SER A 451 -35.04 -10.47 -21.84
CA SER A 451 -35.59 -11.82 -21.66
C SER A 451 -34.52 -12.90 -21.42
N ILE A 452 -34.94 -14.01 -20.82
CA ILE A 452 -34.18 -15.27 -20.72
C ILE A 452 -34.82 -16.25 -21.69
N ASN A 453 -34.15 -16.55 -22.79
CA ASN A 453 -34.59 -17.52 -23.77
C ASN A 453 -33.63 -18.70 -23.78
N SER A 454 -34.14 -19.91 -23.61
CA SER A 454 -33.37 -21.13 -23.84
C SER A 454 -34.16 -22.05 -24.76
N VAL A 455 -33.56 -22.51 -25.85
CA VAL A 455 -34.24 -23.29 -26.90
C VAL A 455 -33.36 -24.47 -27.32
N GLY A 456 -33.86 -25.35 -28.18
CA GLY A 456 -33.08 -26.47 -28.70
C GLY A 456 -32.52 -27.36 -27.58
N SER A 457 -31.20 -27.57 -27.59
CA SER A 457 -30.46 -28.29 -26.54
C SER A 457 -29.83 -27.35 -25.49
N GLY A 458 -30.12 -26.05 -25.55
CA GLY A 458 -29.60 -25.05 -24.63
C GLY A 458 -30.10 -25.24 -23.21
N LYS A 459 -29.17 -25.20 -22.24
CA LYS A 459 -29.43 -25.40 -20.81
C LYS A 459 -28.91 -24.25 -19.98
N ILE A 460 -29.70 -23.81 -19.01
CA ILE A 460 -29.29 -22.84 -17.98
C ILE A 460 -29.35 -23.53 -16.61
N VAL A 461 -28.27 -23.39 -15.83
CA VAL A 461 -28.12 -23.94 -14.48
C VAL A 461 -27.84 -22.79 -13.50
N VAL A 462 -28.71 -22.60 -12.53
CA VAL A 462 -28.57 -21.60 -11.47
C VAL A 462 -27.95 -22.24 -10.24
N ASN A 463 -26.68 -21.95 -9.98
CA ASN A 463 -25.96 -22.41 -8.79
C ASN A 463 -26.01 -21.37 -7.64
N GLY A 464 -26.07 -20.07 -7.95
CA GLY A 464 -26.31 -18.98 -6.99
C GLY A 464 -27.79 -18.69 -6.72
N ASN A 465 -28.13 -17.49 -6.24
CA ASN A 465 -29.50 -16.97 -6.18
C ASN A 465 -29.88 -16.27 -7.49
N LEU A 466 -31.04 -16.58 -8.08
CA LEU A 466 -31.61 -15.84 -9.22
C LEU A 466 -32.71 -14.89 -8.74
N ASN A 467 -32.47 -13.57 -8.84
CA ASN A 467 -33.44 -12.54 -8.51
C ASN A 467 -34.39 -12.29 -9.69
N LEU A 468 -35.69 -12.55 -9.51
CA LEU A 468 -36.72 -12.42 -10.56
C LEU A 468 -37.83 -11.46 -10.15
N SER A 469 -38.11 -10.48 -11.01
CA SER A 469 -39.29 -9.60 -10.90
C SER A 469 -40.57 -10.29 -11.44
N SER A 470 -40.48 -10.97 -12.58
CA SER A 470 -41.56 -11.78 -13.17
C SER A 470 -40.99 -13.06 -13.81
N LEU A 471 -41.81 -14.11 -13.91
CA LEU A 471 -41.52 -15.29 -14.73
C LEU A 471 -41.74 -15.06 -16.22
N ASP A 472 -42.43 -13.98 -16.62
CA ASP A 472 -42.75 -13.70 -18.03
C ASP A 472 -41.51 -13.38 -18.88
N ILE A 473 -40.38 -13.08 -18.23
CA ILE A 473 -39.10 -12.92 -18.91
C ILE A 473 -38.49 -14.27 -19.34
N ILE A 474 -38.95 -15.41 -18.80
CA ILE A 474 -38.42 -16.74 -19.10
C ILE A 474 -39.25 -17.41 -20.19
N ASN A 475 -38.57 -17.80 -21.28
CA ASN A 475 -39.17 -18.51 -22.42
C ASN A 475 -38.35 -19.76 -22.80
N GLY A 476 -39.06 -20.79 -23.27
CA GLY A 476 -38.48 -22.00 -23.84
C GLY A 476 -38.22 -23.12 -22.82
N ASN A 477 -36.97 -23.58 -22.71
CA ASN A 477 -36.56 -24.70 -21.85
C ASN A 477 -36.60 -24.31 -20.37
N VAL A 478 -36.73 -25.33 -19.51
CA VAL A 478 -36.83 -25.17 -18.06
C VAL A 478 -35.44 -24.92 -17.44
N LEU A 479 -35.31 -23.86 -16.63
CA LEU A 479 -34.06 -23.53 -15.92
C LEU A 479 -33.83 -24.52 -14.76
N THR A 480 -32.64 -25.13 -14.68
CA THR A 480 -32.27 -26.01 -13.56
C THR A 480 -31.83 -25.18 -12.36
N ILE A 481 -32.59 -25.18 -11.25
CA ILE A 481 -32.27 -24.41 -10.04
C ILE A 481 -31.63 -25.31 -8.97
N LYS A 482 -30.34 -25.12 -8.73
CA LYS A 482 -29.59 -25.78 -7.64
C LYS A 482 -29.41 -24.88 -6.42
N GLY A 483 -29.26 -23.57 -6.63
CA GLY A 483 -29.19 -22.56 -5.58
C GLY A 483 -30.58 -22.10 -5.15
N SER A 484 -30.89 -20.83 -5.38
CA SER A 484 -32.18 -20.25 -4.99
C SER A 484 -32.81 -19.36 -6.07
N VAL A 485 -34.10 -19.10 -5.93
CA VAL A 485 -34.82 -18.07 -6.68
C VAL A 485 -35.50 -17.13 -5.69
N THR A 486 -35.24 -15.83 -5.81
CA THR A 486 -35.84 -14.78 -4.97
C THR A 486 -36.84 -13.98 -5.79
N THR A 487 -38.10 -13.96 -5.36
CA THR A 487 -39.21 -13.29 -6.07
C THR A 487 -40.39 -12.98 -5.14
N THR A 488 -41.54 -12.59 -5.69
CA THR A 488 -42.81 -12.49 -4.95
C THR A 488 -43.73 -13.68 -5.30
N SER A 489 -44.57 -14.09 -4.37
CA SER A 489 -45.50 -15.21 -4.55
C SER A 489 -46.45 -15.01 -5.74
N GLY A 490 -46.86 -13.77 -6.03
CA GLY A 490 -47.69 -13.42 -7.18
C GLY A 490 -47.01 -13.61 -8.54
N SER A 491 -45.67 -13.71 -8.57
CA SER A 491 -44.93 -14.05 -9.79
C SER A 491 -44.90 -15.56 -10.05
N VAL A 492 -45.07 -16.40 -9.01
CA VAL A 492 -44.94 -17.88 -9.08
C VAL A 492 -46.24 -18.65 -8.87
N PHE A 493 -47.30 -17.98 -8.38
CA PHE A 493 -48.62 -18.53 -8.12
C PHE A 493 -49.73 -17.57 -8.60
N THR A 494 -50.90 -18.08 -8.96
CA THR A 494 -52.03 -17.27 -9.46
C THR A 494 -52.53 -16.22 -8.45
N ASN A 495 -52.53 -16.57 -7.16
CA ASN A 495 -52.93 -15.69 -6.06
C ASN A 495 -51.69 -15.29 -5.27
N ALA A 496 -51.36 -14.00 -5.25
CA ALA A 496 -50.34 -13.46 -4.36
C ALA A 496 -50.71 -13.64 -2.87
N ALA A 497 -49.70 -13.88 -2.05
CA ALA A 497 -49.78 -13.86 -0.61
C ALA A 497 -50.21 -12.48 -0.10
N SER A 498 -51.02 -12.49 0.94
CA SER A 498 -51.48 -11.31 1.66
C SER A 498 -52.01 -11.72 3.03
N GLY A 499 -52.34 -10.76 3.88
CA GLY A 499 -52.89 -11.04 5.19
C GLY A 499 -54.28 -11.69 5.24
N THR A 500 -54.92 -11.92 4.09
CA THR A 500 -56.22 -12.60 3.98
C THR A 500 -56.25 -13.77 2.98
N ALA A 501 -55.24 -13.91 2.12
CA ALA A 501 -55.16 -15.02 1.18
C ALA A 501 -54.92 -16.35 1.92
N THR A 502 -55.64 -17.41 1.53
CA THR A 502 -55.55 -18.76 2.14
C THR A 502 -55.19 -19.86 1.15
N THR A 503 -55.16 -19.55 -0.16
CA THR A 503 -54.77 -20.48 -1.22
C THR A 503 -53.97 -19.76 -2.30
N PHE A 504 -52.97 -20.42 -2.88
CA PHE A 504 -52.10 -19.85 -3.91
C PHE A 504 -52.67 -19.98 -5.34
N GLY A 505 -53.65 -20.87 -5.56
CA GLY A 505 -54.24 -21.10 -6.88
C GLY A 505 -53.46 -22.17 -7.67
N GLU A 506 -52.97 -21.82 -8.86
CA GLU A 506 -52.13 -22.68 -9.71
C GLU A 506 -50.65 -22.32 -9.56
N ILE A 507 -49.76 -23.22 -9.99
CA ILE A 507 -48.29 -23.04 -9.93
C ILE A 507 -47.82 -22.58 -11.31
N LEU A 508 -47.30 -21.36 -11.41
CA LEU A 508 -46.99 -20.67 -12.67
C LEU A 508 -45.57 -20.95 -13.21
N TYR A 509 -44.74 -21.70 -12.48
CA TYR A 509 -43.33 -21.92 -12.84
C TYR A 509 -42.98 -23.31 -13.39
N LYS A 510 -43.91 -24.26 -13.45
CA LYS A 510 -43.57 -25.68 -13.71
C LYS A 510 -42.95 -25.95 -15.09
N ASP A 511 -43.20 -25.07 -16.03
CA ASP A 511 -42.67 -25.02 -17.40
C ASP A 511 -41.46 -24.09 -17.54
N LYS A 512 -41.00 -23.46 -16.45
CA LYS A 512 -39.95 -22.42 -16.45
C LYS A 512 -38.80 -22.68 -15.46
N LEU A 513 -39.08 -23.25 -14.28
CA LEU A 513 -38.10 -23.51 -13.21
C LEU A 513 -38.19 -24.97 -12.72
N ASP A 514 -37.05 -25.67 -12.70
CA ASP A 514 -36.87 -27.03 -12.18
C ASP A 514 -35.97 -27.03 -10.94
N PHE A 515 -36.61 -26.98 -9.77
CA PHE A 515 -35.96 -26.93 -8.46
C PHE A 515 -35.39 -28.30 -8.06
N GLN A 516 -34.07 -28.36 -7.91
CA GLN A 516 -33.34 -29.56 -7.48
C GLN A 516 -33.39 -29.73 -5.95
N ASP A 517 -32.91 -30.88 -5.44
CA ASP A 517 -32.81 -31.12 -3.99
C ASP A 517 -32.08 -29.98 -3.26
N LYS A 518 -32.62 -29.59 -2.09
CA LYS A 518 -32.16 -28.48 -1.23
C LYS A 518 -32.15 -27.07 -1.83
N SER A 519 -32.61 -26.89 -3.07
CA SER A 519 -32.81 -25.55 -3.63
C SER A 519 -33.89 -24.78 -2.87
N LYS A 520 -33.85 -23.44 -2.93
CA LYS A 520 -34.81 -22.56 -2.23
C LYS A 520 -35.68 -21.73 -3.18
N LEU A 521 -36.94 -21.55 -2.79
CA LEU A 521 -37.82 -20.51 -3.32
C LEU A 521 -38.06 -19.47 -2.22
N ILE A 522 -37.46 -18.29 -2.38
CA ILE A 522 -37.50 -17.19 -1.42
C ILE A 522 -38.59 -16.21 -1.85
N LEU A 523 -39.64 -16.09 -1.04
CA LEU A 523 -40.83 -15.28 -1.28
C LEU A 523 -40.79 -14.03 -0.40
N THR A 524 -40.83 -12.88 -1.06
CA THR A 524 -40.55 -11.55 -0.48
C THR A 524 -41.80 -10.75 -0.10
N ASP A 525 -42.99 -11.37 -0.21
CA ASP A 525 -44.27 -10.76 0.12
C ASP A 525 -44.31 -10.28 1.57
N ALA A 526 -44.83 -9.07 1.82
CA ALA A 526 -44.76 -8.43 3.13
C ALA A 526 -45.54 -9.19 4.23
N GLU A 527 -46.67 -9.82 3.86
CA GLU A 527 -47.53 -10.59 4.77
C GLU A 527 -48.14 -11.81 4.08
N TYR A 528 -48.38 -12.87 4.85
CA TYR A 528 -49.04 -14.10 4.41
C TYR A 528 -49.85 -14.74 5.55
N THR A 529 -50.68 -15.74 5.26
CA THR A 529 -51.36 -16.55 6.28
C THR A 529 -50.75 -17.96 6.40
N LEU A 530 -50.85 -18.58 7.57
CA LEU A 530 -50.42 -19.96 7.77
C LEU A 530 -51.21 -20.96 6.88
N ALA A 531 -52.48 -20.66 6.57
CA ALA A 531 -53.29 -21.44 5.66
C ALA A 531 -52.75 -21.41 4.21
N TYR A 532 -52.28 -20.24 3.75
CA TYR A 532 -51.64 -20.09 2.45
C TYR A 532 -50.34 -20.88 2.36
N LEU A 533 -49.49 -20.79 3.39
CA LEU A 533 -48.25 -21.58 3.50
C LEU A 533 -48.54 -23.08 3.50
N LYS A 534 -49.52 -23.52 4.27
CA LYS A 534 -49.95 -24.93 4.30
C LYS A 534 -50.43 -25.40 2.92
N ASN A 535 -51.19 -24.56 2.21
CA ASN A 535 -51.65 -24.89 0.86
C ASN A 535 -50.46 -25.10 -0.11
N ILE A 536 -49.43 -24.25 -0.03
CA ILE A 536 -48.17 -24.43 -0.76
C ILE A 536 -47.54 -25.79 -0.39
N GLN A 537 -47.31 -26.07 0.90
CA GLN A 537 -46.65 -27.30 1.36
C GLN A 537 -47.42 -28.59 1.04
N ASP A 538 -48.75 -28.56 1.08
CA ASP A 538 -49.61 -29.68 0.67
C ASP A 538 -49.52 -29.98 -0.84
N SER A 539 -49.10 -29.01 -1.66
CA SER A 539 -49.09 -29.08 -3.13
C SER A 539 -47.69 -29.28 -3.72
N LEU A 540 -46.67 -28.71 -3.08
CA LEU A 540 -45.24 -28.75 -3.44
C LEU A 540 -44.53 -29.95 -2.79
N LYS A 541 -45.10 -31.16 -2.88
CA LYS A 541 -44.77 -32.25 -1.93
C LYS A 541 -43.30 -32.69 -1.85
N GLU A 542 -42.50 -32.47 -2.90
CA GLU A 542 -41.02 -32.59 -2.87
C GLU A 542 -40.34 -31.45 -3.65
N ALA A 543 -40.94 -30.25 -3.68
CA ALA A 543 -40.39 -29.07 -4.35
C ALA A 543 -39.52 -28.22 -3.37
N PRO A 544 -39.04 -27.01 -3.73
CA PRO A 544 -37.93 -26.37 -3.00
C PRO A 544 -38.29 -26.02 -1.55
N ILE A 545 -37.25 -25.79 -0.74
CA ILE A 545 -37.41 -25.19 0.59
C ILE A 545 -38.02 -23.80 0.39
N VAL A 546 -39.24 -23.59 0.91
CA VAL A 546 -39.95 -22.31 0.74
C VAL A 546 -39.59 -21.38 1.90
N GLN A 547 -38.94 -20.26 1.60
CA GLN A 547 -38.61 -19.25 2.58
C GLN A 547 -39.56 -18.06 2.46
N MET A 548 -40.23 -17.69 3.55
CA MET A 548 -41.10 -16.51 3.62
C MET A 548 -40.40 -15.41 4.44
N THR A 549 -40.10 -14.27 3.82
CA THR A 549 -39.43 -13.14 4.51
C THR A 549 -40.39 -12.11 5.12
N GLY A 550 -41.69 -12.23 4.81
CA GLY A 550 -42.78 -11.45 5.40
C GLY A 550 -43.21 -11.90 6.80
N LYS A 551 -44.30 -11.29 7.29
CA LYS A 551 -44.92 -11.63 8.59
C LYS A 551 -46.17 -12.50 8.43
N ILE A 552 -46.47 -13.31 9.45
CA ILE A 552 -47.75 -14.03 9.54
C ILE A 552 -48.84 -13.02 9.97
N ALA A 553 -49.85 -12.85 9.14
CA ALA A 553 -50.96 -11.94 9.42
C ALA A 553 -51.90 -12.46 10.51
N GLY A 554 -52.56 -11.54 11.20
CA GLY A 554 -53.47 -11.86 12.32
C GLY A 554 -52.75 -12.07 13.66
N ASN A 555 -51.42 -12.05 13.69
CA ASN A 555 -50.60 -12.09 14.91
C ASN A 555 -50.86 -13.33 15.79
N SER A 556 -50.97 -14.50 15.16
CA SER A 556 -50.87 -15.81 15.82
C SER A 556 -49.41 -16.27 15.75
N ASP A 557 -48.74 -16.30 16.90
CA ASP A 557 -47.43 -16.94 17.03
C ASP A 557 -47.55 -18.44 16.73
N LEU A 558 -46.48 -19.05 16.22
CA LEU A 558 -46.47 -20.48 15.93
C LEU A 558 -46.39 -21.26 17.24
N THR A 559 -47.01 -22.44 17.29
CA THR A 559 -46.91 -23.39 18.40
C THR A 559 -46.13 -24.64 17.98
N ILE A 560 -45.83 -25.53 18.93
CA ILE A 560 -45.18 -26.81 18.63
C ILE A 560 -46.00 -27.68 17.66
N ASP A 561 -47.33 -27.56 17.68
CA ASP A 561 -48.25 -28.30 16.80
C ASP A 561 -48.24 -27.75 15.36
N ASP A 562 -47.71 -26.54 15.14
CA ASP A 562 -47.54 -25.94 13.82
C ASP A 562 -46.22 -26.37 13.13
N LEU A 563 -45.26 -26.91 13.88
CA LEU A 563 -43.97 -27.36 13.31
C LEU A 563 -44.11 -28.41 12.20
N PRO A 564 -45.00 -29.43 12.30
CA PRO A 564 -45.29 -30.32 11.17
C PRO A 564 -45.92 -29.62 9.95
N THR A 565 -46.59 -28.48 10.15
CA THR A 565 -47.20 -27.68 9.06
C THR A 565 -46.16 -26.83 8.33
N ILE A 566 -45.15 -26.33 9.06
CA ILE A 566 -44.05 -25.53 8.49
C ILE A 566 -42.84 -26.37 8.06
N ALA A 567 -42.92 -27.69 8.15
CA ALA A 567 -41.86 -28.60 7.73
C ALA A 567 -41.61 -28.49 6.21
N GLY A 568 -40.38 -28.14 5.82
CA GLY A 568 -39.98 -27.76 4.47
C GLY A 568 -39.99 -26.25 4.21
N THR A 569 -40.06 -25.41 5.25
CA THR A 569 -40.10 -23.94 5.12
C THR A 569 -39.18 -23.22 6.11
N ILE A 570 -38.83 -21.98 5.78
CA ILE A 570 -38.13 -21.05 6.69
C ILE A 570 -38.96 -19.76 6.79
N LEU A 571 -39.38 -19.40 8.00
CA LEU A 571 -40.28 -18.27 8.25
C LEU A 571 -39.54 -17.15 9.00
N SER A 572 -38.76 -16.36 8.25
CA SER A 572 -37.71 -15.48 8.80
C SER A 572 -38.16 -14.46 9.85
N LYS A 573 -39.46 -14.15 9.94
CA LYS A 573 -40.03 -13.19 10.91
C LYS A 573 -41.13 -13.77 11.81
N ALA A 574 -41.27 -15.10 11.86
CA ALA A 574 -42.23 -15.76 12.76
C ALA A 574 -41.57 -16.08 14.11
N GLU A 575 -42.32 -15.93 15.21
CA GLU A 575 -41.93 -16.43 16.54
C GLU A 575 -42.60 -17.79 16.80
N LEU A 576 -41.83 -18.74 17.33
CA LEU A 576 -42.32 -20.02 17.85
C LEU A 576 -42.48 -19.93 19.37
N LYS A 577 -43.73 -19.99 19.86
CA LYS A 577 -44.06 -20.07 21.28
C LYS A 577 -44.19 -21.51 21.75
N LEU A 578 -43.51 -21.80 22.85
CA LEU A 578 -43.43 -23.11 23.49
C LEU A 578 -43.78 -22.95 24.97
N GLU A 579 -44.60 -23.87 25.51
CA GLU A 579 -45.07 -23.80 26.90
C GLU A 579 -44.08 -24.46 27.89
N GLY A 580 -42.86 -23.93 27.95
CA GLY A 580 -41.83 -24.39 28.87
C GLY A 580 -40.67 -25.16 28.21
N ASN A 581 -39.92 -25.92 29.03
CA ASN A 581 -38.74 -26.65 28.56
C ASN A 581 -39.14 -27.71 27.53
N THR A 582 -38.57 -27.61 26.32
CA THR A 582 -39.06 -28.34 25.15
C THR A 582 -37.93 -29.08 24.44
N THR A 583 -38.23 -30.27 23.89
CA THR A 583 -37.33 -31.01 23.00
C THR A 583 -37.99 -31.23 21.65
N LEU A 584 -37.37 -30.70 20.59
CA LEU A 584 -37.74 -30.94 19.20
C LEU A 584 -37.12 -32.27 18.75
N THR A 585 -37.96 -33.26 18.46
CA THR A 585 -37.54 -34.60 18.02
C THR A 585 -37.87 -34.83 16.55
N GLY A 586 -37.38 -35.93 15.98
CA GLY A 586 -37.68 -36.33 14.59
C GLY A 586 -39.14 -36.69 14.31
N SER A 587 -40.03 -36.70 15.32
CA SER A 587 -41.49 -36.79 15.14
C SER A 587 -42.17 -35.42 15.05
N VAL A 588 -41.49 -34.35 15.48
CA VAL A 588 -41.96 -32.95 15.39
C VAL A 588 -41.38 -32.30 14.13
N LEU A 589 -40.07 -32.45 13.93
CA LEU A 589 -39.39 -32.10 12.68
C LEU A 589 -39.57 -33.25 11.69
N THR A 590 -40.55 -33.14 10.80
CA THR A 590 -40.97 -34.24 9.91
C THR A 590 -40.26 -34.26 8.55
N LYS A 591 -39.74 -33.12 8.08
CA LYS A 591 -38.92 -32.97 6.86
C LYS A 591 -37.49 -32.52 7.19
N THR A 592 -36.65 -32.42 6.16
CA THR A 592 -35.23 -32.03 6.18
C THR A 592 -34.94 -30.66 6.80
N GLU A 593 -35.87 -29.71 6.71
CA GLU A 593 -35.68 -28.31 7.12
C GLU A 593 -36.95 -27.77 7.78
N ALA A 594 -36.83 -27.00 8.86
CA ALA A 594 -37.89 -26.11 9.35
C ALA A 594 -37.27 -24.90 10.06
N GLY A 595 -37.70 -23.68 9.73
CA GLY A 595 -37.09 -22.46 10.26
C GLY A 595 -38.07 -21.38 10.72
N VAL A 596 -37.65 -20.60 11.71
CA VAL A 596 -38.39 -19.47 12.31
C VAL A 596 -37.45 -18.27 12.53
N GLY A 597 -38.00 -17.09 12.83
CA GLY A 597 -37.23 -15.89 13.16
C GLY A 597 -36.68 -15.91 14.60
N SER A 598 -37.51 -16.33 15.55
CA SER A 598 -37.18 -16.44 16.98
C SER A 598 -37.96 -17.59 17.65
N VAL A 599 -37.51 -17.99 18.84
CA VAL A 599 -38.24 -18.93 19.72
C VAL A 599 -38.48 -18.29 21.09
N ASN A 600 -39.59 -18.63 21.73
CA ASN A 600 -40.02 -18.12 23.03
C ASN A 600 -40.53 -19.28 23.89
N LEU A 601 -39.83 -19.56 25.00
CA LEU A 601 -40.09 -20.68 25.90
C LEU A 601 -41.10 -20.35 27.03
N GLY A 602 -41.62 -19.13 27.06
CA GLY A 602 -42.50 -18.66 28.13
C GLY A 602 -41.86 -18.79 29.51
N GLU A 603 -42.44 -19.63 30.37
CA GLU A 603 -41.92 -19.91 31.72
C GLU A 603 -40.72 -20.89 31.75
N GLY A 604 -40.34 -21.46 30.60
CA GLY A 604 -39.20 -22.35 30.45
C GLY A 604 -37.88 -21.65 30.17
N ASN A 605 -36.79 -22.39 30.26
CA ASN A 605 -35.42 -21.92 30.05
C ASN A 605 -34.51 -22.94 29.31
N GLN A 606 -35.09 -23.98 28.70
CA GLN A 606 -34.32 -24.96 27.91
C GLN A 606 -35.04 -25.33 26.60
N LEU A 607 -34.30 -25.27 25.50
CA LEU A 607 -34.70 -25.78 24.18
C LEU A 607 -33.68 -26.83 23.74
N THR A 608 -34.12 -28.05 23.45
CA THR A 608 -33.27 -29.12 22.94
C THR A 608 -33.69 -29.50 21.51
N ILE A 609 -32.73 -29.63 20.59
CA ILE A 609 -32.95 -30.04 19.20
C ILE A 609 -32.27 -31.40 19.00
N ALA A 610 -33.06 -32.47 18.94
CA ALA A 610 -32.57 -33.86 18.92
C ALA A 610 -33.38 -34.69 17.91
N ALA A 611 -33.28 -34.30 16.63
CA ALA A 611 -34.08 -34.86 15.54
C ALA A 611 -33.30 -35.74 14.54
N GLY A 612 -31.98 -35.86 14.70
CA GLY A 612 -31.05 -36.36 13.69
C GLY A 612 -30.29 -35.23 13.00
N THR A 613 -29.25 -35.58 12.23
CA THR A 613 -28.46 -34.65 11.40
C THR A 613 -29.01 -34.51 9.97
N ASP A 614 -29.96 -35.37 9.59
CA ASP A 614 -30.74 -35.29 8.35
C ASP A 614 -31.85 -34.23 8.41
N LYS A 615 -32.07 -33.63 9.60
CA LYS A 615 -33.15 -32.69 9.88
C LYS A 615 -32.62 -31.46 10.61
N ASN A 616 -32.54 -30.35 9.89
CA ASN A 616 -32.06 -29.07 10.39
C ASN A 616 -33.23 -28.20 10.87
N PHE A 617 -33.06 -27.59 12.04
CA PHE A 617 -33.92 -26.50 12.52
C PHE A 617 -33.19 -25.18 12.32
N SER A 618 -33.87 -24.14 11.83
CA SER A 618 -33.26 -22.83 11.57
C SER A 618 -33.84 -21.72 12.44
N ILE A 619 -32.97 -20.89 13.03
CA ILE A 619 -33.35 -19.66 13.74
C ILE A 619 -32.69 -18.49 13.01
N VAL A 620 -33.46 -17.78 12.18
CA VAL A 620 -32.93 -16.75 11.27
C VAL A 620 -32.42 -15.52 12.03
N GLY A 621 -33.09 -15.08 13.09
CA GLY A 621 -32.67 -13.92 13.88
C GLY A 621 -32.97 -12.57 13.21
N GLY A 622 -33.78 -11.76 13.90
CA GLY A 622 -34.14 -10.39 13.50
C GLY A 622 -33.58 -9.33 14.44
N ASN A 623 -32.28 -9.38 14.74
CA ASN A 623 -31.58 -8.45 15.63
C ASN A 623 -32.15 -8.34 17.06
N GLY A 624 -32.71 -9.46 17.56
CA GLY A 624 -33.33 -9.59 18.88
C GLY A 624 -32.86 -10.84 19.62
N GLU A 625 -33.64 -11.33 20.60
CA GLU A 625 -33.35 -12.63 21.22
C GLU A 625 -33.66 -13.78 20.23
N LEU A 626 -32.68 -14.66 19.99
CA LEU A 626 -32.83 -15.87 19.17
C LEU A 626 -33.74 -16.89 19.85
N VAL A 627 -33.54 -17.07 21.16
CA VAL A 627 -34.40 -17.86 22.04
C VAL A 627 -34.59 -17.07 23.33
N SER A 628 -35.84 -16.75 23.66
CA SER A 628 -36.27 -16.06 24.88
C SER A 628 -36.92 -17.03 25.87
N GLY A 629 -36.94 -16.67 27.16
CA GLY A 629 -37.50 -17.51 28.22
C GLY A 629 -37.30 -16.94 29.61
N LYS A 630 -37.53 -17.76 30.64
CA LYS A 630 -37.46 -17.38 32.04
C LYS A 630 -36.03 -17.33 32.57
N GLY A 631 -35.36 -16.20 32.32
CA GLY A 631 -33.96 -15.99 32.67
C GLY A 631 -33.02 -16.66 31.64
N PRO A 632 -31.77 -16.97 32.02
CA PRO A 632 -30.80 -17.50 31.06
C PRO A 632 -31.25 -18.82 30.43
N VAL A 633 -31.21 -18.88 29.10
CA VAL A 633 -31.70 -20.01 28.29
C VAL A 633 -30.57 -20.96 27.89
N ALA A 634 -30.81 -22.26 28.01
CA ALA A 634 -29.96 -23.31 27.44
C ALA A 634 -30.54 -23.78 26.09
N LEU A 635 -29.83 -23.46 24.99
CA LEU A 635 -30.07 -24.03 23.67
C LEU A 635 -29.14 -25.22 23.47
N ILE A 636 -29.71 -26.42 23.36
CA ILE A 636 -28.97 -27.69 23.31
C ILE A 636 -29.23 -28.35 21.95
N VAL A 637 -28.18 -28.75 21.24
CA VAL A 637 -28.27 -29.46 19.95
C VAL A 637 -27.66 -30.84 20.14
N GLY A 638 -28.48 -31.87 19.99
CA GLY A 638 -28.20 -33.25 20.41
C GLY A 638 -28.50 -33.48 21.89
N ASN A 639 -29.09 -34.64 22.20
CA ASN A 639 -29.27 -35.14 23.56
C ASN A 639 -28.41 -36.40 23.76
N SER A 640 -28.47 -37.06 24.92
CA SER A 640 -27.61 -38.20 25.24
C SER A 640 -27.74 -39.44 24.32
N THR A 641 -28.76 -39.54 23.48
CA THR A 641 -28.99 -40.67 22.56
C THR A 641 -29.10 -40.30 21.09
N THR A 642 -29.35 -39.03 20.77
CA THR A 642 -29.79 -38.58 19.46
C THR A 642 -29.13 -37.26 19.10
N SER A 643 -28.50 -37.19 17.93
CA SER A 643 -27.92 -35.97 17.37
C SER A 643 -28.98 -34.95 16.93
N GLY A 644 -28.55 -33.73 16.60
CA GLY A 644 -29.38 -32.70 16.00
C GLY A 644 -28.61 -31.89 14.96
N SER A 645 -29.33 -31.12 14.16
CA SER A 645 -28.78 -30.08 13.30
C SER A 645 -29.50 -28.75 13.55
N LEU A 646 -28.72 -27.67 13.68
CA LEU A 646 -29.21 -26.31 13.88
C LEU A 646 -28.47 -25.35 12.94
N THR A 647 -29.21 -24.44 12.31
CA THR A 647 -28.65 -23.26 11.65
C THR A 647 -29.12 -22.00 12.36
N ILE A 648 -28.19 -21.10 12.69
CA ILE A 648 -28.46 -19.75 13.20
C ILE A 648 -28.09 -18.77 12.09
N GLY A 649 -29.00 -17.85 11.75
CA GLY A 649 -28.79 -16.89 10.66
C GLY A 649 -29.14 -17.43 9.28
N GLY A 650 -28.37 -17.02 8.26
CA GLY A 650 -28.64 -17.28 6.84
C GLY A 650 -29.50 -16.18 6.18
N ASP A 651 -29.90 -16.41 4.92
CA ASP A 651 -30.64 -15.45 4.08
C ASP A 651 -31.73 -14.68 4.84
N GLY A 652 -31.62 -13.35 4.85
CA GLY A 652 -32.55 -12.45 5.53
C GLY A 652 -32.32 -12.29 7.04
N THR A 653 -31.21 -12.80 7.60
CA THR A 653 -30.83 -12.52 9.00
C THR A 653 -30.42 -11.06 9.21
N GLU A 654 -30.77 -10.53 10.39
CA GLU A 654 -30.27 -9.26 10.91
C GLU A 654 -29.37 -9.46 12.15
N GLY A 655 -28.94 -10.71 12.44
CA GLY A 655 -28.21 -11.08 13.65
C GLY A 655 -29.12 -11.43 14.84
N GLY A 656 -28.54 -11.61 16.03
CA GLY A 656 -29.32 -11.85 17.26
C GLY A 656 -28.53 -12.33 18.47
N THR A 657 -29.16 -12.33 19.64
CA THR A 657 -28.54 -12.73 20.92
C THR A 657 -29.23 -13.96 21.52
N LEU A 658 -28.44 -14.92 22.02
CA LEU A 658 -28.88 -15.95 22.95
C LEU A 658 -28.40 -15.57 24.36
N ASN A 659 -29.33 -15.15 25.21
CA ASN A 659 -29.05 -14.81 26.61
C ASN A 659 -28.90 -16.10 27.44
N GLY A 660 -27.74 -16.75 27.34
CA GLY A 660 -27.44 -18.00 28.03
C GLY A 660 -26.39 -18.84 27.31
N THR A 661 -26.66 -20.14 27.13
CA THR A 661 -25.68 -21.12 26.66
C THR A 661 -26.11 -21.85 25.40
N LEU A 662 -25.18 -22.04 24.48
CA LEU A 662 -25.28 -23.00 23.37
C LEU A 662 -24.47 -24.25 23.72
N GLU A 663 -25.09 -25.43 23.64
CA GLU A 663 -24.46 -26.72 23.92
C GLU A 663 -24.67 -27.66 22.73
N ILE A 664 -23.61 -28.30 22.24
CA ILE A 664 -23.63 -29.15 21.04
C ILE A 664 -23.06 -30.52 21.42
N ASN A 665 -23.88 -31.56 21.33
CA ASN A 665 -23.63 -32.91 21.86
C ASN A 665 -23.87 -33.99 20.81
N GLN A 666 -23.35 -35.20 21.04
CA GLN A 666 -23.57 -36.41 20.24
C GLN A 666 -23.51 -36.21 18.72
N THR A 667 -22.34 -35.84 18.20
CA THR A 667 -22.07 -35.69 16.76
C THR A 667 -23.00 -34.70 16.05
N SER A 668 -23.53 -33.72 16.78
CA SER A 668 -24.44 -32.72 16.21
C SER A 668 -23.69 -31.70 15.37
N GLN A 669 -24.43 -31.03 14.49
CA GLN A 669 -23.88 -30.00 13.59
C GLN A 669 -24.60 -28.68 13.82
N VAL A 670 -23.83 -27.62 14.10
CA VAL A 670 -24.37 -26.25 14.18
C VAL A 670 -23.67 -25.37 13.15
N GLN A 671 -24.45 -24.66 12.35
CA GLN A 671 -23.98 -23.65 11.42
C GLN A 671 -24.43 -22.26 11.89
N VAL A 672 -23.52 -21.29 11.88
CA VAL A 672 -23.85 -19.87 12.07
C VAL A 672 -23.51 -19.15 10.77
N LYS A 673 -24.49 -18.47 10.16
CA LYS A 673 -24.39 -17.87 8.82
C LYS A 673 -24.81 -16.40 8.83
N GLY A 674 -24.10 -15.57 8.08
CA GLY A 674 -24.51 -14.20 7.81
C GLY A 674 -25.64 -14.15 6.79
N ASN A 675 -25.72 -13.04 6.05
CA ASN A 675 -26.77 -12.81 5.06
C ASN A 675 -26.14 -12.65 3.66
N ALA A 676 -25.86 -13.76 2.98
CA ALA A 676 -25.24 -13.79 1.65
C ALA A 676 -23.93 -12.98 1.60
N GLY A 677 -23.00 -13.29 2.49
CA GLY A 677 -21.71 -12.63 2.66
C GLY A 677 -21.75 -11.30 3.41
N VAL A 678 -22.94 -10.73 3.70
CA VAL A 678 -23.09 -9.55 4.54
C VAL A 678 -22.93 -9.94 6.02
N ALA A 679 -22.09 -9.19 6.73
CA ALA A 679 -21.78 -9.46 8.12
C ALA A 679 -23.03 -9.32 9.03
N ALA A 680 -23.33 -10.39 9.77
CA ALA A 680 -24.36 -10.41 10.81
C ALA A 680 -23.74 -10.85 12.14
N GLU A 681 -24.09 -10.17 13.22
CA GLU A 681 -23.53 -10.43 14.55
C GLU A 681 -24.47 -11.31 15.39
N PHE A 682 -23.89 -12.35 15.97
CA PHE A 682 -24.56 -13.29 16.86
C PHE A 682 -23.83 -13.36 18.21
N ALA A 683 -24.55 -13.21 19.31
CA ALA A 683 -23.95 -13.24 20.66
C ALA A 683 -24.53 -14.37 21.51
N VAL A 684 -23.68 -15.17 22.16
CA VAL A 684 -24.06 -16.17 23.17
C VAL A 684 -23.54 -15.71 24.52
N GLY A 685 -24.43 -15.14 25.33
CA GLY A 685 -24.08 -14.31 26.50
C GLY A 685 -23.42 -15.03 27.68
N SER A 686 -23.27 -16.36 27.67
CA SER A 686 -22.58 -17.10 28.74
C SER A 686 -21.56 -18.11 28.22
N GLN A 687 -21.98 -19.14 27.48
CA GLN A 687 -21.06 -20.20 27.05
C GLN A 687 -21.49 -20.89 25.75
N VAL A 688 -20.55 -21.10 24.83
CA VAL A 688 -20.64 -22.07 23.73
C VAL A 688 -19.88 -23.33 24.13
N SER A 689 -20.50 -24.50 24.00
CA SER A 689 -19.90 -25.80 24.32
C SER A 689 -20.03 -26.73 23.12
N VAL A 690 -18.92 -27.27 22.63
CA VAL A 690 -18.89 -28.26 21.56
C VAL A 690 -18.30 -29.55 22.14
N ASN A 691 -19.15 -30.55 22.31
CA ASN A 691 -18.87 -31.80 23.01
C ASN A 691 -18.91 -33.01 22.05
N ASP A 692 -18.43 -34.16 22.54
CA ASP A 692 -18.31 -35.39 21.76
C ASP A 692 -17.57 -35.16 20.43
N ALA A 693 -17.93 -35.86 19.35
CA ALA A 693 -17.41 -35.58 18.00
C ALA A 693 -18.36 -34.65 17.21
N SER A 694 -18.85 -33.58 17.84
CA SER A 694 -19.75 -32.59 17.23
C SER A 694 -18.99 -31.44 16.55
N GLU A 695 -19.66 -30.71 15.65
CA GLU A 695 -19.06 -29.62 14.88
C GLU A 695 -19.86 -28.31 14.97
N LEU A 696 -19.14 -27.19 15.15
CA LEU A 696 -19.65 -25.82 15.01
C LEU A 696 -18.94 -25.15 13.83
N VAL A 697 -19.70 -24.61 12.88
CA VAL A 697 -19.18 -23.97 11.66
C VAL A 697 -19.73 -22.55 11.55
N ILE A 698 -18.84 -21.56 11.40
CA ILE A 698 -19.19 -20.12 11.31
C ILE A 698 -18.79 -19.62 9.93
N THR A 699 -19.75 -19.19 9.12
CA THR A 699 -19.57 -18.90 7.68
C THR A 699 -20.44 -17.72 7.21
N ASP A 700 -20.38 -17.39 5.92
CA ASP A 700 -21.21 -16.42 5.22
C ASP A 700 -21.17 -14.99 5.80
N GLY A 701 -20.03 -14.61 6.38
CA GLY A 701 -19.83 -13.32 7.04
C GLY A 701 -20.29 -13.26 8.49
N ALA A 702 -20.81 -14.35 9.08
CA ALA A 702 -21.24 -14.37 10.48
C ALA A 702 -20.10 -14.02 11.44
N LYS A 703 -20.42 -13.18 12.43
CA LYS A 703 -19.59 -12.91 13.60
C LYS A 703 -20.24 -13.50 14.84
N LEU A 704 -19.70 -14.59 15.39
CA LEU A 704 -20.13 -15.15 16.66
C LEU A 704 -19.31 -14.55 17.81
N ILE A 705 -19.97 -14.20 18.92
CA ILE A 705 -19.35 -13.66 20.14
C ILE A 705 -19.80 -14.51 21.34
N SER A 706 -18.88 -14.87 22.25
CA SER A 706 -19.27 -15.48 23.54
C SER A 706 -18.29 -15.17 24.69
N ASP A 707 -18.76 -15.26 25.93
CA ASP A 707 -17.89 -15.08 27.10
C ASP A 707 -16.97 -16.29 27.35
N ILE A 708 -17.46 -17.51 27.07
CA ILE A 708 -16.72 -18.76 27.28
C ILE A 708 -16.97 -19.72 26.11
N VAL A 709 -15.90 -20.30 25.59
CA VAL A 709 -15.94 -21.39 24.60
C VAL A 709 -15.27 -22.62 25.21
N LYS A 710 -15.92 -23.77 25.12
CA LYS A 710 -15.36 -25.07 25.50
C LYS A 710 -15.48 -26.04 24.34
N VAL A 711 -14.36 -26.67 23.97
CA VAL A 711 -14.30 -27.63 22.86
C VAL A 711 -13.68 -28.93 23.38
N ALA A 712 -14.49 -29.98 23.46
CA ALA A 712 -14.07 -31.31 23.91
C ALA A 712 -13.09 -31.96 22.92
N LYS A 713 -12.39 -33.01 23.36
CA LYS A 713 -11.26 -33.62 22.65
C LYS A 713 -11.54 -34.04 21.20
N ASP A 714 -12.73 -34.57 20.92
CA ASP A 714 -13.08 -35.08 19.59
C ASP A 714 -13.91 -34.06 18.78
N ALA A 715 -14.24 -32.90 19.39
CA ALA A 715 -15.06 -31.86 18.79
C ALA A 715 -14.24 -30.91 17.90
N THR A 716 -14.93 -30.28 16.94
CA THR A 716 -14.31 -29.33 16.00
C THR A 716 -15.09 -28.01 15.94
N VAL A 717 -14.37 -26.89 15.96
CA VAL A 717 -14.87 -25.57 15.60
C VAL A 717 -14.19 -25.13 14.32
N ARG A 718 -14.99 -24.69 13.34
CA ARG A 718 -14.53 -24.10 12.08
C ARG A 718 -14.97 -22.64 11.99
N VAL A 719 -14.01 -21.75 11.77
CA VAL A 719 -14.26 -20.34 11.49
C VAL A 719 -13.87 -20.10 10.04
N GLY A 720 -14.87 -20.04 9.17
CA GLY A 720 -14.69 -20.18 7.74
C GLY A 720 -14.51 -21.64 7.28
N THR A 721 -14.56 -21.82 5.95
CA THR A 721 -14.43 -23.09 5.22
C THR A 721 -13.93 -22.82 3.79
N ASN A 722 -13.29 -23.79 3.13
CA ASN A 722 -12.77 -23.61 1.77
C ASN A 722 -13.87 -23.66 0.67
N VAL A 723 -14.86 -22.79 0.79
CA VAL A 723 -15.88 -22.45 -0.22
C VAL A 723 -16.02 -20.93 -0.25
N ALA A 724 -16.69 -20.38 -1.27
CA ALA A 724 -16.60 -18.93 -1.50
C ALA A 724 -17.36 -18.05 -0.50
N GLN A 725 -18.50 -18.52 0.01
CA GLN A 725 -19.18 -17.92 1.18
C GLN A 725 -18.55 -18.39 2.51
N GLY A 726 -17.41 -19.07 2.50
CA GLY A 726 -16.82 -19.69 3.68
C GLY A 726 -16.01 -18.75 4.56
N VAL A 727 -16.44 -17.50 4.81
CA VAL A 727 -15.77 -16.56 5.73
C VAL A 727 -16.57 -16.42 7.02
N GLY A 728 -15.91 -16.41 8.17
CA GLY A 728 -16.54 -16.20 9.46
C GLY A 728 -15.62 -15.49 10.46
N ILE A 729 -16.20 -14.98 11.54
CA ILE A 729 -15.49 -14.35 12.65
C ILE A 729 -15.96 -15.02 13.96
N PHE A 730 -15.03 -15.40 14.84
CA PHE A 730 -15.35 -15.91 16.17
C PHE A 730 -14.53 -15.19 17.25
N VAL A 731 -15.21 -14.51 18.16
CA VAL A 731 -14.62 -13.75 19.26
C VAL A 731 -15.05 -14.35 20.60
N ALA A 732 -14.12 -14.57 21.53
CA ALA A 732 -14.49 -14.90 22.90
C ALA A 732 -13.49 -14.45 23.98
N LYS A 733 -13.97 -14.22 25.20
CA LYS A 733 -13.08 -13.87 26.33
C LYS A 733 -12.26 -15.06 26.82
N ASN A 734 -12.83 -16.27 26.79
CA ASN A 734 -12.17 -17.48 27.28
C ASN A 734 -12.35 -18.64 26.30
N LEU A 735 -11.26 -19.21 25.79
CA LEU A 735 -11.25 -20.44 25.00
C LEU A 735 -10.61 -21.57 25.79
N ASN A 736 -11.34 -22.66 26.02
CA ASN A 736 -10.80 -23.90 26.59
C ASN A 736 -10.88 -24.99 25.51
N LEU A 737 -9.74 -25.32 24.92
CA LEU A 737 -9.64 -26.17 23.73
C LEU A 737 -8.92 -27.48 24.07
N LEU A 738 -9.66 -28.60 24.06
CA LEU A 738 -9.10 -29.96 24.03
C LEU A 738 -9.19 -30.58 22.63
N GLY A 739 -10.16 -30.14 21.82
CA GLY A 739 -10.34 -30.57 20.43
C GLY A 739 -9.69 -29.65 19.42
N LYS A 740 -10.41 -29.36 18.32
CA LYS A 740 -9.87 -28.65 17.15
C LYS A 740 -10.51 -27.29 16.94
N LEU A 741 -9.69 -26.29 16.64
CA LEU A 741 -10.09 -25.01 16.06
C LEU A 741 -9.41 -24.86 14.69
N VAL A 742 -10.19 -24.59 13.66
CA VAL A 742 -9.71 -24.53 12.27
C VAL A 742 -10.22 -23.25 11.62
N LEU A 743 -9.32 -22.54 10.94
CA LEU A 743 -9.63 -21.41 10.07
C LEU A 743 -9.09 -21.74 8.68
N ASP A 744 -9.96 -22.02 7.71
CA ASP A 744 -9.59 -22.38 6.33
C ASP A 744 -10.54 -21.80 5.23
N PRO A 745 -10.97 -20.52 5.32
CA PRO A 745 -11.80 -19.84 4.34
C PRO A 745 -11.19 -19.86 2.93
N SER A 746 -12.01 -19.84 1.88
CA SER A 746 -11.46 -19.63 0.53
C SER A 746 -10.93 -18.21 0.33
N TRP A 747 -9.91 -18.05 -0.52
CA TRP A 747 -9.39 -16.74 -0.93
C TRP A 747 -10.39 -15.91 -1.73
N THR A 748 -11.41 -16.55 -2.32
CA THR A 748 -12.34 -15.95 -3.29
C THR A 748 -13.19 -14.79 -2.76
N ASN A 749 -13.44 -14.70 -1.44
CA ASN A 749 -14.23 -13.60 -0.86
C ASN A 749 -13.38 -12.33 -0.65
N GLY A 750 -12.05 -12.46 -0.57
CA GLY A 750 -11.10 -11.38 -0.25
C GLY A 750 -11.06 -10.98 1.24
N SER A 751 -12.12 -11.23 2.01
CA SER A 751 -12.10 -11.11 3.47
C SER A 751 -11.52 -12.37 4.12
N PRO A 752 -10.69 -12.27 5.18
CA PRO A 752 -10.20 -13.42 5.90
C PRO A 752 -11.17 -13.93 6.98
N ALA A 753 -11.00 -15.19 7.38
CA ALA A 753 -11.60 -15.67 8.62
C ALA A 753 -10.79 -15.18 9.82
N GLN A 754 -11.49 -14.83 10.90
CA GLN A 754 -10.87 -14.19 12.06
C GLN A 754 -11.25 -14.89 13.36
N GLY A 755 -10.26 -15.30 14.14
CA GLY A 755 -10.44 -15.74 15.52
C GLY A 755 -9.82 -14.74 16.49
N ALA A 756 -10.51 -14.38 17.58
CA ALA A 756 -9.95 -13.53 18.63
C ALA A 756 -10.33 -14.06 20.02
N TYR A 757 -9.32 -14.39 20.83
CA TYR A 757 -9.52 -15.01 22.13
C TYR A 757 -8.71 -14.31 23.23
N GLU A 758 -9.39 -13.63 24.16
CA GLU A 758 -8.73 -12.80 25.18
C GLU A 758 -7.86 -13.63 26.15
N ASN A 759 -8.29 -14.86 26.44
CA ASN A 759 -7.60 -15.86 27.23
C ASN A 759 -7.82 -17.23 26.57
N ALA A 760 -6.75 -17.95 26.24
CA ALA A 760 -6.82 -19.25 25.57
C ALA A 760 -6.00 -20.32 26.31
N ASP A 761 -6.68 -21.36 26.79
CA ASP A 761 -6.07 -22.59 27.30
C ASP A 761 -6.20 -23.70 26.24
N ILE A 762 -5.06 -24.13 25.72
CA ILE A 762 -4.92 -25.26 24.79
C ILE A 762 -4.08 -26.41 25.40
N THR A 763 -3.69 -26.27 26.66
CA THR A 763 -2.58 -27.05 27.26
C THR A 763 -2.84 -28.55 27.35
N GLN A 764 -4.12 -28.95 27.31
CA GLN A 764 -4.58 -30.34 27.41
C GLN A 764 -4.78 -31.03 26.05
N GLY A 765 -4.04 -30.61 25.02
CA GLY A 765 -3.97 -31.28 23.73
C GLY A 765 -4.77 -30.61 22.61
N GLY A 766 -5.24 -29.38 22.84
CA GLY A 766 -5.96 -28.59 21.83
C GLY A 766 -5.14 -28.37 20.57
N GLN A 767 -5.79 -28.43 19.40
CA GLN A 767 -5.15 -28.28 18.10
C GLN A 767 -5.73 -27.07 17.37
N ILE A 768 -4.88 -26.13 17.00
CA ILE A 768 -5.25 -24.95 16.21
C ILE A 768 -4.61 -25.04 14.83
N THR A 769 -5.42 -24.90 13.78
CA THR A 769 -4.96 -24.71 12.39
C THR A 769 -5.41 -23.32 11.91
N VAL A 770 -4.43 -22.45 11.63
CA VAL A 770 -4.63 -21.19 10.92
C VAL A 770 -4.17 -21.43 9.49
N GLY A 771 -5.12 -21.81 8.64
CA GLY A 771 -4.92 -22.15 7.24
C GLY A 771 -4.89 -20.92 6.33
N GLN A 772 -5.16 -21.14 5.04
CA GLN A 772 -5.26 -20.07 4.05
C GLN A 772 -6.22 -18.93 4.45
N ASN A 773 -5.94 -17.70 3.99
CA ASN A 773 -6.78 -16.50 4.15
C ASN A 773 -7.29 -16.29 5.58
N SER A 774 -6.44 -16.51 6.59
CA SER A 774 -6.86 -16.54 8.01
C SER A 774 -5.97 -15.71 8.92
N THR A 775 -6.60 -15.10 9.92
CA THR A 775 -5.90 -14.43 11.02
C THR A 775 -6.43 -14.88 12.38
N LEU A 776 -5.54 -15.26 13.29
CA LEU A 776 -5.88 -15.62 14.67
C LEU A 776 -5.19 -14.69 15.67
N ILE A 777 -5.94 -14.23 16.67
CA ILE A 777 -5.47 -13.39 17.77
C ILE A 777 -5.66 -14.17 19.07
N LEU A 778 -4.58 -14.32 19.84
CA LEU A 778 -4.60 -14.88 21.20
C LEU A 778 -4.09 -13.82 22.20
N GLY A 779 -4.81 -13.62 23.29
CA GLY A 779 -4.53 -12.60 24.32
C GLY A 779 -5.40 -11.33 24.21
N SER A 780 -6.20 -11.19 23.16
CA SER A 780 -7.11 -10.04 22.94
C SER A 780 -8.41 -10.49 22.27
N ASP A 781 -9.50 -9.75 22.48
CA ASP A 781 -10.80 -9.93 21.83
C ASP A 781 -10.99 -9.04 20.58
N ASP A 782 -10.01 -8.20 20.23
CA ASP A 782 -9.97 -7.43 18.98
C ASP A 782 -9.52 -8.32 17.79
N PRO A 783 -10.39 -8.60 16.80
CA PRO A 783 -10.07 -9.45 15.67
C PRO A 783 -9.21 -8.79 14.60
N ASP A 784 -9.03 -7.46 14.61
CA ASP A 784 -8.32 -6.72 13.56
C ASP A 784 -6.85 -6.40 13.91
N LEU A 785 -6.37 -6.76 15.11
CA LEU A 785 -4.97 -6.60 15.52
C LEU A 785 -3.99 -7.29 14.56
N ALA A 786 -4.27 -8.52 14.13
CA ALA A 786 -3.40 -9.25 13.22
C ALA A 786 -3.29 -8.56 11.84
N LYS A 787 -4.39 -8.01 11.30
CA LYS A 787 -4.38 -7.23 10.05
C LYS A 787 -3.59 -5.93 10.21
N THR A 788 -3.78 -5.26 11.34
CA THR A 788 -3.05 -4.02 11.68
C THR A 788 -1.55 -4.29 11.78
N ALA A 789 -1.16 -5.39 12.42
CA ALA A 789 0.22 -5.84 12.54
C ALA A 789 0.84 -6.14 11.17
N ILE A 790 0.15 -6.88 10.28
CA ILE A 790 0.62 -7.16 8.91
C ILE A 790 1.04 -5.88 8.19
N ASN A 791 0.30 -4.77 8.32
CA ASN A 791 0.63 -3.51 7.67
C ASN A 791 2.01 -2.94 8.09
N HIS A 792 2.51 -3.22 9.29
CA HIS A 792 3.85 -2.79 9.72
C HIS A 792 5.00 -3.48 8.96
N THR A 793 4.74 -4.64 8.34
CA THR A 793 5.74 -5.34 7.49
C THR A 793 5.85 -4.74 6.09
N GLY A 794 4.94 -3.83 5.70
CA GLY A 794 4.78 -3.38 4.32
C GLY A 794 4.15 -4.42 3.38
N MET A 795 3.85 -5.62 3.89
CA MET A 795 3.13 -6.68 3.17
C MET A 795 1.61 -6.58 3.38
N SER A 796 0.88 -7.49 2.74
CA SER A 796 -0.58 -7.61 2.84
C SER A 796 -0.96 -9.09 2.99
N LEU A 797 -2.08 -9.37 3.66
CA LEU A 797 -2.67 -10.71 3.67
C LEU A 797 -3.18 -11.03 2.27
N ALA A 798 -2.48 -11.89 1.53
CA ALA A 798 -2.75 -12.22 0.13
C ALA A 798 -1.97 -13.48 -0.30
N GLN A 799 -2.47 -14.18 -1.32
CA GLN A 799 -1.75 -15.27 -1.99
C GLN A 799 -0.35 -14.82 -2.44
N GLY A 800 0.66 -15.65 -2.18
CA GLY A 800 2.06 -15.38 -2.52
C GLY A 800 2.75 -14.32 -1.64
N LYS A 801 2.09 -13.79 -0.60
CA LYS A 801 2.66 -12.84 0.37
C LYS A 801 2.58 -13.41 1.78
N ILE A 802 1.79 -12.80 2.66
CA ILE A 802 1.40 -13.40 3.94
C ILE A 802 0.06 -14.08 3.69
N GLU A 803 -0.01 -15.39 3.86
CA GLU A 803 -1.18 -16.20 3.51
C GLU A 803 -1.98 -16.63 4.76
N ALA A 804 -1.32 -16.65 5.92
CA ALA A 804 -1.90 -16.94 7.23
C ALA A 804 -1.14 -16.15 8.32
N ALA A 805 -1.83 -15.71 9.38
CA ALA A 805 -1.17 -14.99 10.47
C ALA A 805 -1.70 -15.34 11.88
N LEU A 806 -0.78 -15.42 12.84
CA LEU A 806 -1.06 -15.52 14.27
C LEU A 806 -0.51 -14.30 15.00
N TYR A 807 -1.35 -13.62 15.79
CA TYR A 807 -0.96 -12.53 16.68
C TYR A 807 -1.07 -12.97 18.15
N LEU A 808 0.01 -12.80 18.92
CA LEU A 808 0.05 -13.07 20.36
C LEU A 808 0.12 -11.73 21.12
N ALA A 809 -1.02 -11.27 21.64
CA ALA A 809 -1.16 -10.05 22.44
C ALA A 809 -0.74 -10.25 23.91
N LYS A 810 -0.76 -11.50 24.39
CA LYS A 810 -0.32 -11.91 25.73
C LYS A 810 0.49 -13.20 25.62
N PRO A 811 1.39 -13.50 26.58
CA PRO A 811 2.06 -14.79 26.63
C PRO A 811 1.08 -15.96 26.75
N ILE A 812 1.37 -17.06 26.07
CA ILE A 812 0.58 -18.31 26.09
C ILE A 812 1.41 -19.49 26.61
N SER A 813 0.74 -20.59 26.98
CA SER A 813 1.37 -21.89 27.26
C SER A 813 0.86 -22.94 26.27
N LEU A 814 1.76 -23.70 25.65
CA LEU A 814 1.38 -24.78 24.72
C LEU A 814 1.10 -26.10 25.46
N GLY A 815 1.95 -26.49 26.41
CA GLY A 815 1.80 -27.75 27.15
C GLY A 815 1.82 -28.95 26.21
N SER A 816 0.69 -29.66 26.08
CA SER A 816 0.49 -30.72 25.09
C SER A 816 -0.30 -30.29 23.85
N GLY A 817 -0.83 -29.06 23.83
CA GLY A 817 -1.51 -28.47 22.67
C GLY A 817 -0.56 -28.10 21.54
N SER A 818 -1.12 -27.73 20.39
CA SER A 818 -0.35 -27.42 19.18
C SER A 818 -1.03 -26.38 18.30
N ILE A 819 -0.23 -25.57 17.62
CA ILE A 819 -0.68 -24.52 16.71
C ILE A 819 0.10 -24.64 15.40
N ILE A 820 -0.60 -24.64 14.27
CA ILE A 820 0.00 -24.57 12.92
C ILE A 820 -0.55 -23.35 12.22
N VAL A 821 0.35 -22.49 11.72
CA VAL A 821 0.06 -21.33 10.89
C VAL A 821 0.64 -21.61 9.52
N ASP A 822 -0.21 -21.97 8.56
CA ASP A 822 0.20 -22.46 7.25
C ASP A 822 -0.85 -22.10 6.18
N GLY A 823 -0.52 -21.08 5.39
CA GLY A 823 -1.38 -20.54 4.35
C GLY A 823 -1.65 -21.47 3.17
N SER A 824 -0.98 -22.63 3.10
CA SER A 824 -1.25 -23.66 2.09
C SER A 824 -2.34 -24.65 2.50
N LEU A 825 -2.75 -24.67 3.79
CA LEU A 825 -3.74 -25.61 4.30
C LEU A 825 -5.18 -25.16 3.99
N THR A 826 -5.90 -26.05 3.31
CA THR A 826 -7.34 -25.96 2.97
C THR A 826 -8.23 -26.86 3.86
N GLN A 827 -7.63 -27.43 4.91
CA GLN A 827 -8.26 -28.37 5.84
C GLN A 827 -7.48 -28.41 7.16
N ALA A 828 -8.10 -28.94 8.22
CA ALA A 828 -7.47 -29.18 9.51
C ALA A 828 -6.16 -29.99 9.37
N ALA A 829 -5.11 -29.54 10.06
CA ALA A 829 -3.82 -30.24 10.06
C ALA A 829 -3.93 -31.65 10.69
N THR A 830 -3.31 -32.64 10.06
CA THR A 830 -3.43 -34.06 10.46
C THR A 830 -2.29 -34.56 11.36
N ASN A 831 -1.14 -33.88 11.36
CA ASN A 831 0.10 -34.32 12.02
C ASN A 831 0.75 -33.23 12.90
N ALA A 832 -0.04 -32.51 13.71
CA ALA A 832 0.49 -31.50 14.62
C ALA A 832 1.27 -32.15 15.79
N ALA A 833 2.53 -31.75 15.98
CA ALA A 833 3.35 -32.26 17.08
C ALA A 833 2.90 -31.64 18.42
N PRO A 834 2.64 -32.44 19.48
CA PRO A 834 2.27 -31.92 20.79
C PRO A 834 3.33 -30.96 21.36
N GLY A 835 2.89 -29.85 21.95
CA GLY A 835 3.76 -28.83 22.52
C GLY A 835 4.52 -27.99 21.49
N SER A 836 3.95 -27.78 20.29
CA SER A 836 4.62 -27.01 19.21
C SER A 836 3.75 -25.92 18.57
N LEU A 837 4.40 -24.81 18.21
CA LEU A 837 3.93 -23.82 17.26
C LEU A 837 4.75 -23.96 15.97
N VAL A 838 4.10 -24.17 14.83
CA VAL A 838 4.74 -24.17 13.51
C VAL A 838 4.29 -22.94 12.74
N VAL A 839 5.25 -22.18 12.21
CA VAL A 839 5.03 -21.05 11.30
C VAL A 839 5.59 -21.46 9.95
N ALA A 840 4.72 -21.76 8.99
CA ALA A 840 5.11 -22.25 7.68
C ALA A 840 5.63 -21.12 6.76
N LYS A 841 6.02 -21.48 5.53
CA LYS A 841 6.33 -20.52 4.48
C LYS A 841 5.12 -19.62 4.24
N ASN A 842 5.36 -18.33 3.95
CA ASN A 842 4.32 -17.33 3.74
C ASN A 842 3.38 -17.12 4.96
N ALA A 843 3.71 -17.65 6.14
CA ALA A 843 2.97 -17.41 7.38
C ALA A 843 3.68 -16.37 8.27
N LEU A 844 2.89 -15.54 8.97
CA LEU A 844 3.38 -14.55 9.94
C LEU A 844 3.08 -14.99 11.37
N LEU A 845 4.09 -14.90 12.23
CA LEU A 845 3.90 -14.78 13.68
C LEU A 845 4.11 -13.32 14.09
N ALA A 846 3.12 -12.69 14.70
CA ALA A 846 3.23 -11.40 15.37
C ALA A 846 3.20 -11.60 16.89
N VAL A 847 4.10 -10.95 17.62
CA VAL A 847 4.23 -11.08 19.08
C VAL A 847 4.33 -9.71 19.72
N GLU A 848 3.42 -9.42 20.65
CA GLU A 848 3.43 -8.20 21.43
C GLU A 848 4.50 -8.25 22.51
N VAL A 849 5.41 -7.29 22.48
CA VAL A 849 6.61 -7.26 23.32
C VAL A 849 6.41 -6.33 24.52
N THR A 850 6.76 -6.86 25.69
CA THR A 850 6.81 -6.15 26.98
C THR A 850 8.26 -5.96 27.42
N ASP A 851 8.55 -5.06 28.37
CA ASP A 851 9.93 -4.84 28.86
C ASP A 851 10.59 -6.14 29.40
N GLU A 852 9.82 -7.09 29.93
CA GLU A 852 10.34 -8.38 30.40
C GLU A 852 10.68 -9.34 29.26
N THR A 853 9.88 -9.38 28.19
CA THR A 853 10.18 -10.20 27.00
C THR A 853 11.28 -9.54 26.15
N ALA A 854 11.27 -8.21 26.00
CA ALA A 854 12.32 -7.42 25.35
C ALA A 854 13.71 -7.67 25.95
N THR A 855 13.80 -7.82 27.28
CA THR A 855 15.06 -8.08 28.00
C THR A 855 15.32 -9.57 28.27
N GLY A 856 14.57 -10.47 27.64
CA GLY A 856 14.77 -11.93 27.74
C GLY A 856 14.55 -12.52 29.14
N LYS A 857 13.81 -11.82 30.01
CA LYS A 857 13.43 -12.26 31.37
C LYS A 857 12.18 -13.15 31.36
N ALA A 858 11.27 -12.90 30.42
CA ALA A 858 10.09 -13.70 30.14
C ALA A 858 10.14 -14.26 28.71
N VAL A 859 9.27 -15.24 28.41
CA VAL A 859 9.04 -15.76 27.06
C VAL A 859 7.59 -15.52 26.63
N ALA A 860 7.35 -15.35 25.34
CA ALA A 860 5.99 -15.21 24.80
C ALA A 860 5.23 -16.54 24.75
N ILE A 861 5.95 -17.66 24.59
CA ILE A 861 5.38 -19.00 24.43
C ILE A 861 6.06 -19.94 25.42
N ASN A 862 5.30 -20.33 26.44
CA ASN A 862 5.72 -21.20 27.52
C ASN A 862 5.44 -22.68 27.17
N ASP A 863 6.19 -23.58 27.79
CA ASP A 863 5.96 -25.03 27.74
C ASP A 863 5.82 -25.63 26.33
N GLY A 864 6.63 -25.16 25.38
CA GLY A 864 6.63 -25.68 24.02
C GLY A 864 7.79 -25.19 23.13
N THR A 865 7.77 -25.63 21.88
CA THR A 865 8.77 -25.32 20.85
C THR A 865 8.16 -24.48 19.72
N VAL A 866 8.88 -23.46 19.25
CA VAL A 866 8.52 -22.70 18.04
C VAL A 866 9.38 -23.20 16.88
N ASN A 867 8.77 -23.49 15.74
CA ASN A 867 9.45 -23.96 14.53
C ASN A 867 9.10 -23.07 13.34
N PHE A 868 10.11 -22.43 12.75
CA PHE A 868 9.98 -21.57 11.57
C PHE A 868 10.39 -22.33 10.30
N ALA A 869 9.53 -22.38 9.29
CA ALA A 869 9.90 -22.86 7.97
C ALA A 869 10.63 -21.77 7.17
N ASP A 870 11.45 -22.19 6.19
CA ASP A 870 12.09 -21.26 5.26
C ASP A 870 11.03 -20.41 4.50
N GLY A 871 11.24 -19.10 4.45
CA GLY A 871 10.27 -18.13 3.94
C GLY A 871 9.07 -17.83 4.87
N SER A 872 9.15 -18.15 6.16
CA SER A 872 8.23 -17.64 7.19
C SER A 872 8.59 -16.21 7.63
N TYR A 873 7.71 -15.53 8.38
CA TYR A 873 7.89 -14.15 8.84
C TYR A 873 7.65 -14.01 10.35
N LEU A 874 8.35 -13.04 10.96
CA LEU A 874 8.18 -12.64 12.35
C LEU A 874 8.01 -11.12 12.47
N LEU A 875 7.07 -10.68 13.29
CA LEU A 875 6.88 -9.27 13.65
C LEU A 875 6.83 -9.10 15.18
N LEU A 876 7.64 -8.18 15.69
CA LEU A 876 7.62 -7.75 17.08
C LEU A 876 6.77 -6.48 17.19
N THR A 877 5.62 -6.55 17.87
CA THR A 877 4.69 -5.42 18.06
C THR A 877 4.80 -4.85 19.48
N GLY A 878 4.18 -3.68 19.72
CA GLY A 878 4.21 -3.02 21.03
C GLY A 878 5.54 -2.36 21.39
N LEU A 879 6.54 -2.38 20.49
CA LEU A 879 7.88 -1.81 20.73
C LEU A 879 7.83 -0.31 21.07
N GLU A 880 6.85 0.40 20.51
CA GLU A 880 6.57 1.81 20.79
C GLU A 880 6.12 2.10 22.23
N ASN A 881 5.68 1.08 22.97
CA ASN A 881 5.21 1.16 24.35
C ASN A 881 6.27 0.73 25.39
N LEU A 882 7.44 0.25 24.94
CA LEU A 882 8.53 -0.16 25.81
C LEU A 882 9.16 1.02 26.56
N THR A 883 9.61 0.76 27.80
CA THR A 883 10.33 1.76 28.61
C THR A 883 11.84 1.51 28.64
N THR A 884 12.30 0.32 28.23
CA THR A 884 13.71 0.02 28.04
C THR A 884 14.35 0.81 26.90
N THR A 885 15.65 1.04 27.02
CA THR A 885 16.52 1.67 25.99
C THR A 885 17.75 0.79 25.70
N GLU A 886 17.64 -0.49 26.02
CA GLU A 886 18.64 -1.53 25.77
C GLU A 886 18.37 -2.23 24.42
N ASP A 887 19.39 -2.91 23.90
CA ASP A 887 19.26 -3.78 22.73
C ASP A 887 18.28 -4.94 23.04
N LEU A 888 17.42 -5.30 22.08
CA LEU A 888 16.45 -6.38 22.26
C LEU A 888 17.13 -7.74 22.41
N GLN A 889 16.56 -8.59 23.26
CA GLN A 889 16.93 -9.99 23.48
C GLN A 889 15.64 -10.81 23.66
N VAL A 890 14.74 -10.74 22.69
CA VAL A 890 13.41 -11.36 22.75
C VAL A 890 13.52 -12.87 22.65
N LYS A 891 13.12 -13.56 23.72
CA LYS A 891 12.97 -15.02 23.73
C LYS A 891 11.52 -15.37 23.39
N LEU A 892 11.30 -15.92 22.20
CA LEU A 892 9.96 -16.36 21.79
C LEU A 892 9.48 -17.55 22.63
N ALA A 893 10.35 -18.55 22.81
CA ALA A 893 10.11 -19.75 23.62
C ALA A 893 11.43 -20.28 24.21
N ASN A 894 11.33 -21.32 25.06
CA ASN A 894 12.51 -22.03 25.57
C ASN A 894 13.28 -22.80 24.47
N THR A 895 12.59 -23.16 23.38
CA THR A 895 13.18 -23.86 22.23
C THR A 895 12.64 -23.22 20.95
N VAL A 896 13.53 -22.71 20.11
CA VAL A 896 13.22 -22.20 18.77
C VAL A 896 14.04 -22.99 17.75
N THR A 897 13.39 -23.46 16.69
CA THR A 897 13.97 -24.34 15.66
C THR A 897 13.58 -23.89 14.26
N GLY A 898 14.20 -24.50 13.25
CA GLY A 898 13.89 -24.26 11.84
C GLY A 898 14.82 -23.22 11.20
N THR A 899 14.29 -22.44 10.26
CA THR A 899 15.03 -21.42 9.50
C THR A 899 14.15 -20.20 9.33
N LEU A 900 14.51 -19.11 10.01
CA LEU A 900 13.95 -17.77 9.84
C LEU A 900 15.08 -16.88 9.34
N LEU A 901 14.84 -16.13 8.28
CA LEU A 901 15.83 -15.21 7.71
C LEU A 901 15.78 -13.87 8.45
N ASP A 902 16.93 -13.22 8.63
CA ASP A 902 17.02 -11.96 9.39
C ASP A 902 16.23 -10.81 8.72
N ASP A 903 16.15 -10.80 7.38
CA ASP A 903 15.36 -9.84 6.60
C ASP A 903 13.84 -10.11 6.61
N HIS A 904 13.41 -11.22 7.21
CA HIS A 904 12.01 -11.57 7.47
C HIS A 904 11.58 -11.26 8.92
N ILE A 905 12.41 -10.56 9.70
CA ILE A 905 12.11 -10.11 11.06
C ILE A 905 11.85 -8.59 11.08
N TYR A 906 10.64 -8.22 11.47
CA TYR A 906 10.18 -6.84 11.54
C TYR A 906 9.91 -6.39 12.99
N GLY A 907 9.89 -5.08 13.21
CA GLY A 907 9.47 -4.48 14.48
C GLY A 907 8.55 -3.26 14.26
N SER A 908 7.61 -3.03 15.17
CA SER A 908 6.64 -1.94 15.07
C SER A 908 7.22 -0.53 15.25
N SER A 909 8.44 -0.41 15.78
CA SER A 909 9.12 0.87 16.05
C SER A 909 10.48 0.98 15.35
N GLY A 910 10.73 2.14 14.74
CA GLY A 910 12.04 2.55 14.21
C GLY A 910 13.02 3.04 15.28
N LEU A 911 12.91 2.59 16.53
CA LEU A 911 13.94 2.77 17.57
C LEU A 911 15.00 1.65 17.56
N TRP A 912 14.65 0.45 17.07
CA TRP A 912 15.55 -0.72 17.01
C TRP A 912 15.85 -1.15 15.57
N TYR A 913 17.06 -1.65 15.33
CA TYR A 913 17.63 -1.98 13.99
C TYR A 913 18.35 -3.32 14.01
N ASN A 914 18.69 -3.83 12.82
CA ASN A 914 19.47 -5.06 12.66
C ASN A 914 18.83 -6.25 13.40
N TYR A 915 17.53 -6.45 13.17
CA TYR A 915 16.82 -7.61 13.67
C TYR A 915 17.48 -8.88 13.14
N MET A 916 17.82 -9.80 14.05
CA MET A 916 18.45 -11.09 13.71
C MET A 916 17.95 -12.20 14.64
N LEU A 917 17.92 -13.44 14.17
CA LEU A 917 17.70 -14.61 15.02
C LEU A 917 19.04 -15.29 15.37
N LYS A 918 19.46 -15.20 16.64
CA LYS A 918 20.72 -15.78 17.11
C LYS A 918 20.50 -16.71 18.30
N ASP A 919 20.96 -17.95 18.18
CA ASP A 919 20.90 -18.97 19.25
C ASP A 919 19.47 -19.16 19.84
N GLY A 920 18.43 -18.94 19.01
CA GLY A 920 17.02 -19.01 19.40
C GLY A 920 16.46 -17.73 20.05
N ILE A 921 17.22 -16.65 20.09
CA ILE A 921 16.85 -15.33 20.64
C ILE A 921 16.83 -14.30 19.51
N VAL A 922 15.79 -13.47 19.45
CA VAL A 922 15.69 -12.38 18.48
C VAL A 922 16.35 -11.14 19.06
N THR A 923 17.34 -10.60 18.36
CA THR A 923 18.15 -9.45 18.81
C THR A 923 18.01 -8.26 17.87
N ALA A 924 18.05 -7.04 18.40
CA ALA A 924 18.06 -5.80 17.61
C ALA A 924 18.74 -4.65 18.39
N ASP A 925 19.53 -3.82 17.71
CA ASP A 925 20.32 -2.73 18.30
C ASP A 925 19.46 -1.48 18.56
N TYR A 926 19.54 -0.87 19.75
CA TYR A 926 18.91 0.43 20.05
C TYR A 926 19.77 1.60 19.55
N ASP A 927 19.91 1.75 18.23
CA ASP A 927 20.61 2.88 17.62
C ASP A 927 20.03 3.35 16.26
N PRO A 928 18.98 4.21 16.26
CA PRO A 928 18.44 4.80 15.04
C PRO A 928 19.39 5.79 14.36
N THR A 929 20.48 6.22 15.02
CA THR A 929 21.21 7.41 14.58
C THR A 929 22.04 7.19 13.32
N GLY A 930 22.42 5.94 13.02
CA GLY A 930 23.06 5.57 11.76
C GLY A 930 22.17 5.86 10.54
N ALA A 931 20.93 5.36 10.55
CA ALA A 931 19.95 5.58 9.50
C ALA A 931 19.57 7.08 9.38
N MET A 932 19.30 7.74 10.52
CA MET A 932 18.99 9.18 10.55
C MET A 932 20.14 10.05 9.98
N THR A 933 21.40 9.63 10.13
CA THR A 933 22.56 10.37 9.59
C THR A 933 22.59 10.35 8.06
N GLN A 934 22.19 9.24 7.43
CA GLN A 934 22.04 9.16 5.96
C GLN A 934 20.95 10.10 5.45
N LEU A 935 19.94 10.38 6.29
CA LEU A 935 18.84 11.32 6.04
C LEU A 935 19.14 12.75 6.51
N GLY A 936 20.40 13.06 6.86
CA GLY A 936 20.86 14.42 7.14
C GLY A 936 20.84 14.87 8.60
N LEU A 937 20.76 13.95 9.57
CA LEU A 937 20.93 14.29 11.00
C LEU A 937 22.32 14.91 11.28
N ILE A 938 22.34 16.10 11.88
CA ILE A 938 23.58 16.88 12.12
C ILE A 938 24.24 16.63 13.48
N ALA A 939 23.59 15.86 14.36
CA ALA A 939 24.03 15.65 15.75
C ALA A 939 23.79 14.20 16.25
N PRO A 940 24.31 13.16 15.58
CA PRO A 940 24.02 11.76 15.90
C PRO A 940 24.32 11.39 17.36
N ASN A 941 25.53 11.67 17.86
CA ASN A 941 25.90 11.34 19.26
C ASN A 941 24.96 11.99 20.29
N THR A 942 24.57 13.27 20.10
CA THR A 942 23.63 13.96 21.01
C THR A 942 22.21 13.37 20.92
N THR A 943 21.82 12.90 19.73
CA THR A 943 20.54 12.22 19.50
C THR A 943 20.52 10.89 20.23
N ARG A 944 21.58 10.08 20.08
CA ARG A 944 21.76 8.79 20.74
C ARG A 944 21.68 8.92 22.26
N GLU A 945 22.48 9.80 22.85
CA GLU A 945 22.46 10.05 24.30
C GLU A 945 21.11 10.60 24.78
N GLY A 946 20.44 11.43 23.97
CA GLY A 946 19.10 11.96 24.29
C GLY A 946 18.01 10.88 24.28
N LEU A 947 18.12 9.90 23.36
CA LEU A 947 17.22 8.75 23.29
C LEU A 947 17.45 7.80 24.47
N LEU A 948 18.69 7.38 24.69
CA LEU A 948 19.13 6.51 25.80
C LEU A 948 18.79 7.06 27.19
N ALA A 949 18.98 8.36 27.42
CA ALA A 949 18.68 8.99 28.71
C ALA A 949 17.16 9.17 28.99
N ASN A 950 16.29 8.51 28.21
CA ASN A 950 14.84 8.71 28.09
C ASN A 950 14.40 10.19 28.25
N ASN A 951 15.11 11.10 27.56
CA ASN A 951 14.94 12.54 27.81
C ASN A 951 13.55 13.03 27.35
N PRO A 952 12.76 13.72 28.20
CA PRO A 952 11.44 14.25 27.83
C PRO A 952 11.46 15.26 26.67
N TYR A 953 12.61 15.88 26.38
CA TYR A 953 12.78 16.78 25.23
C TYR A 953 12.97 16.06 23.89
N MET A 954 13.08 14.73 23.88
CA MET A 954 13.14 13.87 22.68
C MET A 954 11.78 13.27 22.31
N GLU A 955 10.69 13.63 23.00
CA GLU A 955 9.38 13.00 22.82
C GLU A 955 8.85 13.10 21.38
N SER A 956 8.92 14.27 20.75
CA SER A 956 8.54 14.43 19.34
C SER A 956 9.41 13.59 18.40
N VAL A 957 10.70 13.43 18.70
CA VAL A 957 11.62 12.58 17.93
C VAL A 957 11.26 11.10 18.12
N ARG A 958 10.94 10.65 19.34
CA ARG A 958 10.49 9.27 19.61
C ARG A 958 9.17 8.94 18.91
N GLN A 959 8.19 9.84 18.94
CA GLN A 959 6.92 9.64 18.24
C GLN A 959 7.11 9.50 16.72
N LEU A 960 8.05 10.25 16.14
CA LEU A 960 8.42 10.11 14.72
C LEU A 960 9.18 8.80 14.44
N LEU A 961 10.06 8.34 15.34
CA LEU A 961 10.76 7.06 15.20
C LEU A 961 9.82 5.85 15.40
N ASN A 962 8.92 5.90 16.38
CA ASN A 962 7.90 4.87 16.63
C ASN A 962 6.90 4.76 15.46
N SER A 963 6.67 5.82 14.69
CA SER A 963 5.88 5.78 13.45
C SER A 963 6.71 5.49 12.19
N GLY A 964 7.97 5.05 12.34
CA GLY A 964 8.89 4.74 11.24
C GLY A 964 9.41 5.95 10.45
N ASN A 965 9.01 7.17 10.82
CA ASN A 965 9.37 8.40 10.11
C ASN A 965 10.77 8.92 10.50
N LEU A 966 11.80 8.18 10.06
CA LEU A 966 13.21 8.49 10.27
C LEU A 966 13.63 9.86 9.73
N ALA A 967 13.09 10.27 8.58
CA ALA A 967 13.39 11.57 7.97
C ALA A 967 12.83 12.73 8.80
N GLY A 968 11.56 12.62 9.22
CA GLY A 968 10.92 13.58 10.12
C GLY A 968 11.61 13.65 11.48
N ALA A 969 12.01 12.51 12.04
CA ALA A 969 12.77 12.45 13.29
C ALA A 969 14.14 13.16 13.17
N ALA A 970 14.84 12.99 12.03
CA ALA A 970 16.08 13.69 11.75
C ALA A 970 15.87 15.20 11.58
N GLU A 971 14.83 15.63 10.87
CA GLU A 971 14.45 17.05 10.73
C GLU A 971 14.08 17.69 12.08
N GLU A 972 13.26 17.02 12.89
CA GLU A 972 12.84 17.48 14.21
C GLU A 972 14.04 17.63 15.17
N MET A 973 14.96 16.66 15.17
CA MET A 973 16.16 16.75 15.98
C MET A 973 17.14 17.83 15.47
N ASN A 974 17.28 17.98 14.15
CA ASN A 974 18.01 19.09 13.54
C ASN A 974 17.42 20.44 13.95
N ARG A 975 16.08 20.57 13.96
CA ARG A 975 15.35 21.76 14.40
C ARG A 975 15.59 22.06 15.89
N ILE A 976 15.54 21.06 16.76
CA ILE A 976 15.84 21.18 18.21
C ILE A 976 17.27 21.70 18.40
N ALA A 977 18.26 21.08 17.74
CA ALA A 977 19.66 21.51 17.81
C ALA A 977 19.87 22.95 17.31
N MET A 978 19.22 23.32 16.20
CA MET A 978 19.27 24.65 15.60
C MET A 978 18.64 25.74 16.49
N VAL A 979 17.51 25.47 17.13
CA VAL A 979 16.90 26.41 18.10
C VAL A 979 17.81 26.63 19.30
N GLY A 980 18.46 25.56 19.80
CA GLY A 980 19.47 25.64 20.84
C GLY A 980 20.61 26.61 20.49
N ALA A 981 21.25 26.40 19.33
CA ALA A 981 22.36 27.22 18.85
C ALA A 981 21.96 28.67 18.52
N ALA A 982 20.80 28.89 17.90
CA ALA A 982 20.33 30.21 17.46
C ALA A 982 19.75 31.08 18.59
N SER A 983 19.43 30.50 19.76
CA SER A 983 18.85 31.20 20.91
C SER A 983 19.71 32.34 21.49
N GLY A 984 21.04 32.24 21.34
CA GLY A 984 21.99 33.26 21.75
C GLY A 984 22.10 33.51 23.26
N THR A 985 21.59 32.65 24.14
CA THR A 985 21.56 32.89 25.60
C THR A 985 22.94 33.21 26.21
N GLN A 986 23.99 32.47 25.85
CA GLN A 986 25.36 32.77 26.33
C GLN A 986 25.90 34.09 25.75
N ILE A 987 25.57 34.39 24.48
CA ILE A 987 25.92 35.63 23.79
C ILE A 987 25.24 36.84 24.45
N ALA A 988 24.00 36.69 24.92
CA ALA A 988 23.28 37.72 25.67
C ALA A 988 24.00 38.09 26.98
N ALA A 989 24.43 37.08 27.76
CA ALA A 989 25.19 37.28 28.99
C ALA A 989 26.55 37.93 28.70
N LEU A 990 27.26 37.52 27.65
CA LEU A 990 28.51 38.14 27.21
C LEU A 990 28.33 39.60 26.77
N ASN A 991 27.27 39.92 26.00
CA ASN A 991 26.99 41.28 25.55
C ASN A 991 26.59 42.20 26.72
N ALA A 992 25.70 41.74 27.62
CA ALA A 992 25.35 42.48 28.83
C ALA A 992 26.57 42.68 29.76
N SER A 993 27.39 41.64 29.95
CA SER A 993 28.65 41.73 30.69
C SER A 993 29.59 42.77 30.09
N ASN A 994 29.73 42.82 28.77
CA ASN A 994 30.55 43.82 28.11
C ASN A 994 29.98 45.23 28.28
N MET A 995 28.68 45.45 28.09
CA MET A 995 28.06 46.77 28.30
C MET A 995 28.26 47.30 29.72
N ILE A 996 27.95 46.47 30.72
CA ILE A 996 28.14 46.78 32.14
C ILE A 996 29.61 47.15 32.41
N PHE A 997 30.51 46.33 31.89
CA PHE A 997 31.93 46.54 32.07
C PHE A 997 32.39 47.83 31.42
N ASP A 998 32.10 48.03 30.13
CA ASP A 998 32.59 49.17 29.35
C ASP A 998 32.09 50.50 29.98
N THR A 999 30.87 50.51 30.54
CA THR A 999 30.36 51.61 31.38
C THR A 999 31.18 51.83 32.66
N ILE A 1000 31.47 50.77 33.44
CA ILE A 1000 32.31 50.87 34.66
C ILE A 1000 33.74 51.29 34.31
N ASP A 1001 34.24 50.87 33.15
CA ASP A 1001 35.59 51.15 32.67
C ASP A 1001 35.72 52.59 32.16
N GLU A 1002 34.71 53.11 31.45
CA GLU A 1002 34.63 54.54 31.06
C GLU A 1002 34.46 55.44 32.30
N HIS A 1003 33.59 55.07 33.26
CA HIS A 1003 33.44 55.80 34.52
C HIS A 1003 34.71 55.75 35.37
N GLY A 1004 35.35 54.58 35.49
CA GLY A 1004 36.62 54.40 36.20
C GLY A 1004 37.75 55.24 35.61
N SER A 1005 37.84 55.36 34.28
CA SER A 1005 38.78 56.28 33.62
C SER A 1005 38.44 57.75 33.87
N SER A 1006 37.14 58.10 33.92
CA SER A 1006 36.69 59.46 34.28
C SER A 1006 37.07 59.80 35.72
N LEU A 1007 36.78 58.89 36.66
CA LEU A 1007 37.10 58.97 38.08
C LEU A 1007 38.63 59.08 38.31
N ALA A 1008 39.43 58.40 37.49
CA ALA A 1008 40.89 58.51 37.50
C ALA A 1008 41.42 59.86 36.96
N ALA A 1009 40.65 60.55 36.12
CA ALA A 1009 41.06 61.78 35.43
C ALA A 1009 40.74 63.09 36.19
N TYR A 1010 39.91 63.05 37.24
CA TYR A 1010 39.77 64.19 38.16
C TYR A 1010 41.07 64.40 38.96
N SER A 1011 41.40 65.63 39.33
CA SER A 1011 42.52 65.85 40.25
C SER A 1011 42.11 65.33 41.64
N HIS A 1012 42.92 64.42 42.19
CA HIS A 1012 42.57 63.58 43.35
C HIS A 1012 42.62 64.33 44.69
N ASP A 1013 42.46 65.65 44.67
CA ASP A 1013 42.69 66.56 45.81
C ASP A 1013 41.46 66.74 46.72
N LYS A 1014 40.31 66.13 46.36
CA LYS A 1014 39.05 66.25 47.10
C LYS A 1014 38.51 64.88 47.49
N LYS A 1015 38.29 64.69 48.78
CA LYS A 1015 37.54 63.56 49.34
C LYS A 1015 36.05 63.79 49.13
N GLY A 1016 35.31 62.77 48.72
CA GLY A 1016 33.87 62.90 48.50
C GLY A 1016 33.21 61.62 48.00
N LEU A 1017 31.90 61.55 48.22
CA LEU A 1017 30.99 60.59 47.58
C LEU A 1017 30.52 61.20 46.26
N ASP A 1018 30.57 60.42 45.18
CA ASP A 1018 29.93 60.76 43.90
C ASP A 1018 28.84 59.75 43.55
N LEU A 1019 27.83 60.21 42.81
CA LEU A 1019 26.69 59.41 42.34
C LEU A 1019 26.54 59.61 40.83
N TRP A 1020 26.59 58.51 40.09
CA TRP A 1020 26.54 58.54 38.63
C TRP A 1020 25.46 57.61 38.08
N ILE A 1021 25.04 57.94 36.86
CA ILE A 1021 24.12 57.16 36.05
C ILE A 1021 24.63 57.17 34.62
N ASP A 1022 24.67 55.99 34.00
CA ASP A 1022 25.03 55.81 32.59
C ASP A 1022 23.96 55.03 31.83
N LEU A 1023 23.80 55.37 30.55
CA LEU A 1023 22.83 54.79 29.64
C LEU A 1023 23.58 54.16 28.46
N ASN A 1024 23.78 52.84 28.54
CA ASN A 1024 24.55 52.10 27.54
C ASN A 1024 23.63 51.25 26.66
N SER A 1025 23.99 51.12 25.38
CA SER A 1025 23.33 50.23 24.42
C SER A 1025 24.35 49.58 23.50
N SER A 1026 24.15 48.30 23.20
CA SER A 1026 24.96 47.56 22.24
C SER A 1026 24.12 46.98 21.11
N PHE A 1027 24.69 47.04 19.92
CA PHE A 1027 24.23 46.37 18.73
C PHE A 1027 25.34 45.44 18.26
N SER A 1028 25.09 44.13 18.20
CA SER A 1028 26.07 43.17 17.71
C SER A 1028 25.45 42.17 16.74
N LYS A 1029 26.24 41.75 15.75
CA LYS A 1029 25.80 40.82 14.70
C LYS A 1029 26.90 39.82 14.39
N ALA A 1030 26.53 38.55 14.32
CA ALA A 1030 27.33 37.50 13.69
C ALA A 1030 26.49 36.82 12.60
N SER A 1031 27.13 36.41 11.51
CA SER A 1031 26.43 35.82 10.35
C SER A 1031 27.23 34.75 9.61
N LYS A 1032 28.28 34.22 10.26
CA LYS A 1032 29.22 33.23 9.73
C LYS A 1032 29.55 32.15 10.76
N TYR A 1033 28.57 31.74 11.56
CA TYR A 1033 28.71 30.48 12.29
C TYR A 1033 28.22 29.34 11.40
N GLU A 1034 28.94 28.23 11.42
CA GLU A 1034 28.68 27.06 10.58
C GLU A 1034 28.67 25.83 11.49
N VAL A 1035 27.64 24.99 11.33
CA VAL A 1035 27.52 23.64 11.91
C VAL A 1035 27.10 22.75 10.75
N ALA A 1036 27.95 21.77 10.41
CA ALA A 1036 27.86 21.01 9.16
C ALA A 1036 27.68 21.93 7.94
N SER A 1037 26.75 21.61 7.04
CA SER A 1037 26.39 22.40 5.85
C SER A 1037 25.55 23.65 6.16
N SER A 1038 25.06 23.81 7.39
CA SER A 1038 24.13 24.89 7.76
C SER A 1038 24.83 26.12 8.35
N ARG A 1039 24.48 27.29 7.79
CA ARG A 1039 24.92 28.60 8.29
C ARG A 1039 23.91 29.16 9.29
N PHE A 1040 24.40 29.64 10.42
CA PHE A 1040 23.61 30.38 11.41
C PHE A 1040 24.28 31.69 11.83
N GLY A 1041 23.50 32.53 12.51
CA GLY A 1041 23.95 33.83 12.98
C GLY A 1041 22.93 34.45 13.92
N TYR A 1042 23.25 35.66 14.39
CA TYR A 1042 22.37 36.43 15.26
C TYR A 1042 22.51 37.94 14.98
N LYS A 1043 21.46 38.69 15.32
CA LYS A 1043 21.48 40.13 15.60
C LYS A 1043 21.03 40.33 17.04
N SER A 1044 21.79 41.10 17.81
CA SER A 1044 21.55 41.40 19.22
C SER A 1044 21.36 42.90 19.37
N ASP A 1045 20.25 43.29 19.99
CA ASP A 1045 19.91 44.67 20.31
C ASP A 1045 19.71 44.72 21.83
N MET A 1046 20.60 45.39 22.58
CA MET A 1046 20.55 45.43 24.05
C MET A 1046 20.73 46.86 24.58
N GLY A 1047 20.00 47.22 25.62
CA GLY A 1047 20.06 48.53 26.27
C GLY A 1047 19.85 48.42 27.78
N GLY A 1048 20.52 49.25 28.56
CA GLY A 1048 20.37 49.25 30.00
C GLY A 1048 20.90 50.49 30.69
N VAL A 1049 20.61 50.56 31.97
CA VAL A 1049 21.01 51.62 32.88
C VAL A 1049 21.99 51.03 33.88
N ALA A 1050 23.09 51.72 34.12
CA ALA A 1050 23.91 51.50 35.30
C ALA A 1050 23.78 52.72 36.22
N VAL A 1051 23.60 52.46 37.51
CA VAL A 1051 23.66 53.47 38.57
C VAL A 1051 24.73 53.05 39.56
N GLY A 1052 25.59 53.98 39.93
CA GLY A 1052 26.70 53.68 40.82
C GLY A 1052 26.99 54.79 41.82
N ALA A 1053 27.71 54.40 42.86
CA ALA A 1053 28.18 55.26 43.91
C ALA A 1053 29.64 54.88 44.21
N ASP A 1054 30.53 55.87 44.23
CA ASP A 1054 31.92 55.71 44.64
C ASP A 1054 32.36 56.79 45.61
N TYR A 1055 33.40 56.47 46.36
CA TYR A 1055 34.05 57.38 47.29
C TYR A 1055 35.50 57.55 46.90
N SER A 1056 35.91 58.80 46.64
CA SER A 1056 37.33 59.16 46.46
C SER A 1056 37.97 59.47 47.80
N PHE A 1057 39.09 58.80 48.09
CA PHE A 1057 39.81 58.91 49.36
C PHE A 1057 40.80 60.08 49.41
N GLY A 1058 40.93 60.87 48.34
CA GLY A 1058 41.75 62.08 48.28
C GLY A 1058 43.26 61.81 48.24
N ASN A 1059 43.67 60.62 47.78
CA ASN A 1059 45.06 60.15 47.74
C ASN A 1059 45.38 59.33 46.47
N GLY A 1060 44.58 59.49 45.41
CA GLY A 1060 44.66 58.68 44.18
C GLY A 1060 43.81 57.41 44.20
N LEU A 1061 43.33 56.96 45.36
CA LEU A 1061 42.43 55.80 45.47
C LEU A 1061 40.96 56.25 45.46
N ALA A 1062 40.12 55.53 44.73
CA ALA A 1062 38.66 55.56 44.84
C ALA A 1062 38.10 54.13 44.76
N ALA A 1063 36.96 53.89 45.39
CA ALA A 1063 36.26 52.60 45.32
C ALA A 1063 34.74 52.82 45.31
N GLY A 1064 34.02 51.95 44.61
CA GLY A 1064 32.58 52.05 44.46
C GLY A 1064 31.88 50.76 44.08
N MET A 1065 30.56 50.88 43.96
CA MET A 1065 29.69 49.81 43.51
C MET A 1065 28.68 50.33 42.49
N ALA A 1066 28.33 49.48 41.53
CA ALA A 1066 27.36 49.77 40.49
C ALA A 1066 26.32 48.66 40.40
N PHE A 1067 25.05 49.06 40.38
CA PHE A 1067 23.93 48.21 40.00
C PHE A 1067 23.57 48.50 38.55
N SER A 1068 23.35 47.45 37.76
CA SER A 1068 23.00 47.57 36.36
C SER A 1068 21.76 46.75 36.06
N PHE A 1069 20.83 47.29 35.28
CA PHE A 1069 19.68 46.54 34.80
C PHE A 1069 19.34 46.96 33.38
N GLY A 1070 18.86 46.02 32.57
CA GLY A 1070 18.59 46.30 31.18
C GLY A 1070 17.74 45.24 30.50
N LYS A 1071 17.37 45.53 29.26
CA LYS A 1071 16.56 44.66 28.42
C LYS A 1071 17.16 44.59 27.02
N GLY A 1072 16.85 43.53 26.30
CA GLY A 1072 17.28 43.38 24.93
C GLY A 1072 16.55 42.27 24.19
N SER A 1073 16.94 42.07 22.94
CA SER A 1073 16.54 40.92 22.17
C SER A 1073 17.66 40.41 21.28
N ILE A 1074 17.72 39.08 21.14
CA ILE A 1074 18.52 38.42 20.11
C ILE A 1074 17.56 37.82 19.08
N ARG A 1075 17.88 37.99 17.80
CA ARG A 1075 17.15 37.49 16.65
C ARG A 1075 18.09 36.62 15.82
N GLY A 1076 17.76 35.33 15.66
CA GLY A 1076 18.53 34.41 14.83
C GLY A 1076 18.53 34.83 13.36
N GLN A 1077 19.55 34.42 12.61
CA GLN A 1077 19.78 34.71 11.19
C GLN A 1077 20.10 33.42 10.43
N ASN A 1078 19.95 33.45 9.09
CA ASN A 1078 20.13 32.31 8.19
C ASN A 1078 19.25 31.13 8.64
N SER A 1079 19.76 29.90 8.78
CA SER A 1079 18.97 28.74 9.22
C SER A 1079 18.40 28.86 10.66
N GLY A 1080 18.81 29.88 11.42
CA GLY A 1080 18.20 30.25 12.71
C GLY A 1080 17.13 31.35 12.63
N ALA A 1081 16.72 31.77 11.42
CA ALA A 1081 15.70 32.80 11.24
C ALA A 1081 14.36 32.38 11.87
N GLY A 1082 13.68 33.32 12.53
CA GLY A 1082 12.44 33.06 13.27
C GLY A 1082 12.64 32.82 14.77
N VAL A 1083 13.84 32.40 15.22
CA VAL A 1083 14.19 32.36 16.64
C VAL A 1083 14.37 33.77 17.19
N LYS A 1084 13.61 34.11 18.23
CA LYS A 1084 13.65 35.41 18.94
C LYS A 1084 13.80 35.15 20.44
N ASN A 1085 14.87 35.62 21.04
CA ASN A 1085 15.08 35.60 22.49
C ASN A 1085 14.90 37.02 23.05
N LYS A 1086 13.98 37.21 24.01
CA LYS A 1086 13.86 38.45 24.79
C LYS A 1086 14.65 38.31 26.08
N ILE A 1087 15.55 39.25 26.35
CA ILE A 1087 16.49 39.21 27.47
C ILE A 1087 16.15 40.33 28.45
N GLU A 1088 16.18 40.01 29.74
CA GLU A 1088 16.24 40.98 30.83
C GLU A 1088 17.48 40.64 31.68
N TYR A 1089 18.24 41.64 32.12
CA TYR A 1089 19.45 41.40 32.91
C TYR A 1089 19.54 42.31 34.14
N TYR A 1090 20.25 41.81 35.15
CA TYR A 1090 20.51 42.47 36.43
C TYR A 1090 21.94 42.13 36.84
N GLY A 1091 22.76 43.15 37.12
CA GLY A 1091 24.14 42.98 37.55
C GLY A 1091 24.48 43.84 38.77
N ILE A 1092 25.43 43.36 39.56
CA ILE A 1092 26.07 44.09 40.66
C ILE A 1092 27.58 43.96 40.49
N ASN A 1093 28.28 45.08 40.58
CA ASN A 1093 29.73 45.13 40.37
C ASN A 1093 30.35 46.01 41.45
N PHE A 1094 31.53 45.63 41.91
CA PHE A 1094 32.41 46.44 42.73
C PHE A 1094 33.61 46.85 41.87
N TYR A 1095 34.03 48.10 41.96
CA TYR A 1095 35.18 48.62 41.23
C TYR A 1095 36.06 49.50 42.10
N GLY A 1096 37.35 49.53 41.77
CA GLY A 1096 38.37 50.32 42.45
C GLY A 1096 39.31 50.95 41.44
N VAL A 1097 39.69 52.19 41.70
CA VAL A 1097 40.58 52.99 40.87
C VAL A 1097 41.75 53.43 41.74
N GLN A 1098 42.98 53.07 41.37
CA GLN A 1098 44.21 53.54 41.99
C GLN A 1098 45.03 54.30 40.96
N SER A 1099 44.99 55.63 41.04
CA SER A 1099 45.80 56.54 40.25
C SER A 1099 47.17 56.75 40.90
N ASN A 1100 48.23 56.75 40.10
CA ASN A 1100 49.59 57.06 40.54
C ASN A 1100 50.40 57.71 39.39
N GLN A 1101 51.60 58.23 39.68
CA GLN A 1101 52.42 58.96 38.71
C GLN A 1101 52.86 58.13 37.47
N TYR A 1102 52.78 56.80 37.55
CA TYR A 1102 53.16 55.90 36.46
C TYR A 1102 51.96 55.50 35.61
N ALA A 1103 50.85 55.08 36.22
CA ALA A 1103 49.60 54.72 35.54
C ALA A 1103 48.40 54.76 36.51
N ASN A 1104 47.20 54.86 35.94
CA ASN A 1104 45.95 54.60 36.65
C ASN A 1104 45.61 53.11 36.49
N LEU A 1105 45.28 52.44 37.60
CA LEU A 1105 44.81 51.05 37.63
C LEU A 1105 43.32 51.05 37.96
N ILE A 1106 42.52 50.38 37.13
CA ILE A 1106 41.07 50.25 37.29
C ILE A 1106 40.76 48.76 37.36
N GLY A 1107 40.29 48.29 38.51
CA GLY A 1107 39.91 46.90 38.74
C GLY A 1107 38.42 46.78 39.02
N THR A 1108 37.78 45.71 38.55
CA THR A 1108 36.38 45.42 38.90
C THR A 1108 36.10 43.93 38.98
N VAL A 1109 35.21 43.56 39.90
CA VAL A 1109 34.63 42.22 40.04
C VAL A 1109 33.11 42.36 40.13
N GLY A 1110 32.38 41.45 39.50
CA GLY A 1110 30.92 41.56 39.42
C GLY A 1110 30.19 40.28 39.09
N TYR A 1111 28.90 40.30 39.35
CA TYR A 1111 27.94 39.24 39.07
C TYR A 1111 26.83 39.76 38.17
N LEU A 1112 26.41 38.93 37.23
CA LEU A 1112 25.38 39.21 36.24
C LEU A 1112 24.38 38.05 36.18
N HIS A 1113 23.10 38.35 36.34
CA HIS A 1113 21.99 37.44 36.10
C HIS A 1113 21.23 37.89 34.84
N THR A 1114 20.84 36.92 34.01
CA THR A 1114 20.05 37.12 32.79
C THR A 1114 18.84 36.19 32.80
N LYS A 1115 17.67 36.75 32.52
CA LYS A 1115 16.43 36.03 32.24
C LYS A 1115 16.20 36.06 30.74
N ASN A 1116 15.98 34.90 30.14
CA ASN A 1116 15.75 34.78 28.70
C ASN A 1116 14.33 34.27 28.48
N LYS A 1117 13.64 34.75 27.45
CA LYS A 1117 12.38 34.19 26.94
C LYS A 1117 12.55 33.95 25.45
N ILE A 1118 12.84 32.71 25.10
CA ILE A 1118 12.99 32.23 23.73
C ILE A 1118 11.59 31.93 23.19
N SER A 1119 11.29 32.49 22.02
CA SER A 1119 10.11 32.24 21.21
C SER A 1119 10.56 31.98 19.79
N SER A 1120 10.07 30.91 19.17
CA SER A 1120 10.36 30.57 17.77
C SER A 1120 9.07 30.58 16.95
N THR A 1121 9.18 30.73 15.62
CA THR A 1121 8.08 30.42 14.69
C THR A 1121 7.82 28.92 14.56
N PHE A 1122 8.67 28.08 15.15
CA PHE A 1122 8.65 26.62 15.06
C PHE A 1122 8.01 25.95 16.29
N GLY A 1123 7.22 26.70 17.07
CA GLY A 1123 6.59 26.20 18.29
C GLY A 1123 7.48 26.23 19.54
N GLY A 1124 6.83 26.19 20.71
CA GLY A 1124 7.47 26.18 22.04
C GLY A 1124 7.98 27.53 22.55
N SER A 1125 8.00 27.69 23.87
CA SER A 1125 8.68 28.82 24.54
C SER A 1125 9.52 28.35 25.72
N ALA A 1126 10.83 28.58 25.65
CA ALA A 1126 11.77 28.25 26.73
C ALA A 1126 12.12 29.52 27.53
N LYS A 1127 12.27 29.38 28.86
CA LYS A 1127 12.62 30.49 29.76
C LYS A 1127 13.93 30.25 30.54
N PRO A 1128 15.08 30.07 29.87
CA PRO A 1128 16.33 29.74 30.55
C PRO A 1128 16.94 30.95 31.27
N ASN A 1129 17.61 30.69 32.38
CA ASN A 1129 18.30 31.72 33.16
C ASN A 1129 19.83 31.55 33.02
N GLY A 1130 20.57 32.65 33.07
CA GLY A 1130 22.02 32.66 32.96
C GLY A 1130 22.68 33.48 34.05
N ASN A 1131 23.71 32.93 34.67
CA ASN A 1131 24.52 33.55 35.70
C ASN A 1131 25.94 33.75 35.15
N SER A 1132 26.60 34.85 35.49
CA SER A 1132 27.98 35.11 35.08
C SER A 1132 28.74 35.88 36.15
N PHE A 1133 30.00 35.50 36.35
CA PHE A 1133 30.95 36.21 37.18
C PHE A 1133 32.01 36.84 36.29
N VAL A 1134 32.38 38.07 36.58
CA VAL A 1134 33.33 38.87 35.81
C VAL A 1134 34.40 39.38 36.77
N ALA A 1135 35.67 39.34 36.34
CA ALA A 1135 36.78 39.99 37.02
C ALA A 1135 37.70 40.60 35.96
N ALA A 1136 38.20 41.81 36.19
CA ALA A 1136 39.17 42.42 35.28
C ALA A 1136 40.07 43.44 35.96
N LEU A 1137 41.14 43.78 35.24
CA LEU A 1137 42.08 44.83 35.56
C LEU A 1137 42.50 45.55 34.28
N LYS A 1138 42.39 46.89 34.27
CA LYS A 1138 42.89 47.80 33.23
C LYS A 1138 43.99 48.68 33.83
N ALA A 1139 45.04 48.92 33.06
CA ALA A 1139 46.06 49.92 33.34
C ALA A 1139 46.06 50.96 32.20
N GLU A 1140 46.05 52.25 32.55
CA GLU A 1140 46.02 53.34 31.58
C GLU A 1140 46.93 54.50 32.02
N LYS A 1141 47.41 55.32 31.07
CA LYS A 1141 48.21 56.51 31.41
C LYS A 1141 47.78 57.71 30.57
N PRO A 1142 47.20 58.77 31.16
CA PRO A 1142 46.92 60.00 30.42
C PRO A 1142 48.23 60.73 30.08
N LEU A 1143 48.39 61.08 28.80
CA LEU A 1143 49.52 61.83 28.25
C LEU A 1143 49.00 63.12 27.61
N ALA A 1144 49.31 64.26 28.21
CA ALA A 1144 49.00 65.56 27.62
C ALA A 1144 49.93 65.82 26.42
N VAL A 1145 49.35 65.95 25.22
CA VAL A 1145 50.10 66.27 23.98
C VAL A 1145 49.97 67.74 23.59
N ALA A 1146 48.95 68.43 24.10
CA ALA A 1146 48.80 69.88 24.05
C ALA A 1146 47.83 70.32 25.17
N ASN A 1147 47.78 71.61 25.51
CA ASN A 1147 46.91 72.14 26.59
C ASN A 1147 45.40 71.86 26.44
N GLN A 1148 44.95 71.33 25.29
CA GLN A 1148 43.55 70.98 25.01
C GLN A 1148 43.36 69.51 24.57
N PHE A 1149 44.40 68.68 24.61
CA PHE A 1149 44.37 67.29 24.13
C PHE A 1149 45.16 66.34 25.04
N THR A 1150 44.45 65.31 25.51
CA THR A 1150 45.05 64.17 26.24
C THR A 1150 44.84 62.90 25.43
N ILE A 1151 45.92 62.13 25.26
CA ILE A 1151 45.90 60.77 24.72
C ILE A 1151 46.10 59.80 25.88
N THR A 1152 45.23 58.81 26.03
CA THR A 1152 45.30 57.82 27.11
C THR A 1152 45.48 56.42 26.53
N PRO A 1153 46.73 55.96 26.29
CA PRO A 1153 47.01 54.54 26.09
C PRO A 1153 46.53 53.71 27.28
N HIS A 1154 45.92 52.55 27.00
CA HIS A 1154 45.56 51.57 28.00
C HIS A 1154 45.72 50.13 27.52
N VAL A 1155 45.91 49.22 28.48
CA VAL A 1155 45.92 47.77 28.31
C VAL A 1155 45.13 47.14 29.46
N GLY A 1156 44.34 46.11 29.19
CA GLY A 1156 43.56 45.43 30.21
C GLY A 1156 43.33 43.95 29.93
N LEU A 1157 43.01 43.23 31.01
CA LEU A 1157 42.72 41.82 31.03
C LEU A 1157 41.35 41.60 31.70
N ARG A 1158 40.40 41.02 30.96
CA ARG A 1158 39.04 40.69 31.42
C ARG A 1158 38.85 39.18 31.42
N TYR A 1159 38.42 38.62 32.55
CA TYR A 1159 37.97 37.24 32.68
C TYR A 1159 36.47 37.21 32.95
N THR A 1160 35.72 36.51 32.10
CA THR A 1160 34.28 36.27 32.28
C THR A 1160 34.05 34.77 32.36
N TYR A 1161 33.31 34.34 33.38
CA TYR A 1161 32.93 32.96 33.63
C TYR A 1161 31.40 32.85 33.68
N SER A 1162 30.81 32.11 32.74
CA SER A 1162 29.36 32.02 32.57
C SER A 1162 28.83 30.61 32.80
N ILE A 1163 27.73 30.49 33.54
CA ILE A 1163 26.93 29.27 33.72
C ILE A 1163 25.49 29.61 33.31
N SER A 1164 24.95 28.93 32.31
CA SER A 1164 23.56 29.10 31.88
C SER A 1164 22.75 27.83 32.14
N THR A 1165 21.72 27.91 32.97
CA THR A 1165 20.71 26.85 33.08
C THR A 1165 19.74 26.97 31.90
N VAL A 1166 20.18 26.42 30.76
CA VAL A 1166 19.28 26.19 29.65
C VAL A 1166 18.45 24.95 29.98
N SER A 1167 17.12 25.10 30.07
CA SER A 1167 16.24 23.98 30.41
C SER A 1167 16.22 22.87 29.34
N SER A 1168 16.70 23.13 28.12
CA SER A 1168 17.00 22.11 27.13
C SER A 1168 18.43 21.58 27.31
N GLN A 1169 18.58 20.43 28.00
CA GLN A 1169 19.86 19.78 28.30
C GLN A 1169 20.62 19.18 27.08
N MET A 1170 20.43 19.70 25.87
CA MET A 1170 21.20 19.29 24.67
C MET A 1170 22.22 20.33 24.21
N ALA A 1171 22.18 21.55 24.77
CA ALA A 1171 23.33 22.44 24.74
C ALA A 1171 24.13 22.19 26.02
N SER A 1172 25.34 21.66 25.85
CA SER A 1172 26.28 21.29 26.91
C SER A 1172 26.32 22.29 28.09
N ASN A 1173 26.25 21.77 29.32
CA ASN A 1173 26.59 22.48 30.56
C ASN A 1173 28.12 22.74 30.62
N THR A 1174 28.68 23.38 29.59
CA THR A 1174 30.09 23.74 29.52
C THR A 1174 30.29 25.06 30.25
N PRO A 1175 30.95 25.08 31.41
CA PRO A 1175 31.37 26.33 32.02
C PRO A 1175 32.37 27.01 31.09
N THR A 1176 31.94 28.09 30.43
CA THR A 1176 32.79 28.85 29.50
C THR A 1176 33.51 29.96 30.25
N GLY A 1177 34.79 29.73 30.52
CA GLY A 1177 35.73 30.78 30.93
C GLY A 1177 36.31 31.46 29.69
N ARG A 1178 36.16 32.78 29.57
CA ARG A 1178 36.75 33.59 28.50
C ARG A 1178 37.72 34.61 29.09
N LEU A 1179 38.99 34.49 28.70
CA LEU A 1179 40.00 35.52 28.93
C LEU A 1179 40.09 36.43 27.70
N THR A 1180 40.03 37.74 27.90
CA THR A 1180 40.15 38.75 26.84
C THR A 1180 41.22 39.76 27.21
N LEU A 1181 42.26 39.85 26.39
CA LEU A 1181 43.24 40.94 26.43
C LEU A 1181 42.76 42.05 25.51
N PHE A 1182 42.80 43.30 25.96
CA PHE A 1182 42.41 44.47 25.16
C PHE A 1182 43.41 45.61 25.31
N SER A 1183 43.62 46.35 24.23
CA SER A 1183 44.48 47.53 24.19
C SER A 1183 43.95 48.53 23.15
N CYS A 1184 43.93 49.81 23.51
CA CYS A 1184 43.45 50.86 22.61
C CYS A 1184 44.10 52.22 22.98
N LEU A 1185 44.02 53.16 22.04
CA LEU A 1185 44.54 54.52 22.17
C LEU A 1185 43.36 55.49 22.06
N SER A 1186 42.92 56.06 23.18
CA SER A 1186 41.87 57.09 23.18
C SER A 1186 42.49 58.50 23.12
N ALA A 1187 41.87 59.39 22.35
CA ALA A 1187 42.24 60.80 22.26
C ALA A 1187 41.02 61.66 22.54
N SER A 1188 41.15 62.67 23.40
CA SER A 1188 40.01 63.49 23.82
C SER A 1188 40.34 64.99 23.81
N HIS A 1189 39.36 65.79 23.38
CA HIS A 1189 39.43 67.25 23.26
C HIS A 1189 38.46 67.91 24.25
N LEU A 1190 38.83 69.06 24.80
CA LEU A 1190 38.04 69.83 25.77
C LEU A 1190 37.53 71.16 25.18
N THR A 1191 36.22 71.25 24.96
CA THR A 1191 35.47 72.51 24.75
C THR A 1191 34.11 72.44 25.45
N PRO A 1192 33.55 73.55 25.96
CA PRO A 1192 32.29 73.51 26.69
C PRO A 1192 31.07 73.32 25.77
N LYS A 1193 30.22 72.35 26.15
CA LYS A 1193 28.91 71.94 25.59
C LYS A 1193 28.90 71.21 24.22
N LEU A 1194 28.03 70.19 24.17
CA LEU A 1194 27.67 69.31 23.03
C LEU A 1194 28.76 68.38 22.47
N ARG A 1195 29.06 67.29 23.19
CA ARG A 1195 29.70 66.09 22.61
C ARG A 1195 28.73 65.33 21.69
N ARG A 1196 28.81 65.57 20.38
CA ARG A 1196 28.48 64.53 19.37
C ARG A 1196 29.67 63.55 19.29
N ARG A 1197 29.42 62.23 19.36
CA ARG A 1197 30.46 61.23 19.02
C ARG A 1197 30.76 61.33 17.51
N ALA A 1198 31.99 61.66 17.15
CA ALA A 1198 32.51 61.44 15.79
C ALA A 1198 32.89 59.95 15.63
N GLY A 1199 32.55 59.35 14.49
CA GLY A 1199 32.75 57.91 14.27
C GLY A 1199 34.20 57.52 14.02
N GLN A 1200 34.57 56.29 14.39
CA GLN A 1200 35.86 55.70 14.02
C GLN A 1200 35.94 55.46 12.51
N LEU A 1201 36.91 56.08 11.84
CA LEU A 1201 37.43 55.59 10.57
C LEU A 1201 38.40 54.43 10.84
N SER A 1202 38.17 53.29 10.21
CA SER A 1202 39.08 52.14 10.29
C SER A 1202 40.28 52.32 9.38
N ASN A 1203 41.50 52.12 9.90
CA ASN A 1203 42.65 51.76 9.08
C ASN A 1203 43.48 50.68 9.79
N ARG A 1204 43.44 49.46 9.25
CA ARG A 1204 43.88 48.22 9.93
C ARG A 1204 45.32 47.78 9.58
N LEU A 1205 46.09 48.62 8.89
CA LEU A 1205 47.26 48.14 8.12
C LEU A 1205 48.65 48.35 8.76
N LEU A 1206 48.78 49.10 9.87
CA LEU A 1206 50.11 49.48 10.40
C LEU A 1206 50.57 48.79 11.71
N MET A 1207 49.70 48.08 12.44
CA MET A 1207 50.11 47.40 13.69
C MET A 1207 50.67 45.97 13.50
N PHE A 1208 50.47 45.36 12.33
CA PHE A 1208 50.80 43.93 12.14
C PHE A 1208 52.31 43.64 12.02
N GLN A 1209 53.13 44.64 11.66
CA GLN A 1209 54.57 44.47 11.51
C GLN A 1209 55.38 44.66 12.81
N LEU A 1210 54.84 45.32 13.84
CA LEU A 1210 55.60 45.55 15.09
C LEU A 1210 55.53 44.34 16.04
N PHE A 1211 54.45 43.55 15.99
CA PHE A 1211 54.27 42.38 16.85
C PHE A 1211 55.07 41.15 16.38
N LEU A 1212 55.41 41.07 15.09
CA LEU A 1212 56.16 39.93 14.51
C LEU A 1212 57.67 39.97 14.85
N LEU A 1213 58.18 41.11 15.33
CA LEU A 1213 59.61 41.31 15.60
C LEU A 1213 60.03 41.00 17.06
N LEU A 1214 59.08 40.66 17.94
CA LEU A 1214 59.32 40.40 19.37
C LEU A 1214 59.04 38.95 19.80
N ALA A 1215 58.61 38.08 18.87
CA ALA A 1215 58.25 36.69 19.16
C ALA A 1215 59.30 35.65 18.71
N THR A 1216 60.42 36.08 18.11
CA THR A 1216 61.43 35.20 17.50
C THR A 1216 62.70 34.98 18.33
N GLU A 1217 62.86 35.65 19.48
CA GLU A 1217 63.99 35.43 20.41
C GLU A 1217 63.53 35.14 21.85
N LYS A 1218 63.21 33.86 22.14
CA LYS A 1218 63.43 33.11 23.41
C LYS A 1218 62.59 31.84 23.48
N SER A 1219 63.00 30.80 22.76
CA SER A 1219 62.45 29.43 22.86
C SER A 1219 63.48 28.40 23.36
N LYS A 1220 64.32 28.79 24.33
CA LYS A 1220 65.21 27.89 25.08
C LYS A 1220 65.21 28.28 26.56
N THR A 1221 65.03 27.27 27.43
CA THR A 1221 64.97 27.24 28.91
C THR A 1221 63.61 27.43 29.60
N LEU A 1222 62.79 26.36 29.63
CA LEU A 1222 62.14 25.93 30.88
C LEU A 1222 61.87 24.41 30.90
N SER A 1223 62.95 23.63 30.78
CA SER A 1223 62.95 22.17 30.83
C SER A 1223 63.61 21.68 32.12
N ALA A 1224 62.94 21.85 33.25
CA ALA A 1224 63.29 21.22 34.52
C ALA A 1224 62.13 21.32 35.52
N TRP A 1225 61.33 20.26 35.65
CA TRP A 1225 60.96 19.59 36.91
C TRP A 1225 60.00 18.43 36.57
N LEU A 1226 60.19 17.28 37.25
CA LEU A 1226 59.36 16.06 37.21
C LEU A 1226 59.48 15.13 35.98
N THR A 1227 60.59 14.41 35.96
CA THR A 1227 60.62 12.94 35.79
C THR A 1227 61.17 12.36 37.12
N ALA A 1228 61.00 11.09 37.53
CA ALA A 1228 60.35 9.87 37.02
C ALA A 1228 59.80 9.09 38.28
N PRO A 1229 59.47 7.76 38.29
CA PRO A 1229 59.35 6.76 37.22
C PRO A 1229 58.05 5.91 37.25
N GLN A 1230 57.89 5.06 36.24
CA GLN A 1230 56.90 3.96 36.17
C GLN A 1230 57.49 2.63 36.69
N PRO A 1231 56.65 1.64 37.04
CA PRO A 1231 56.96 0.23 36.85
C PRO A 1231 56.08 -0.40 35.75
N THR A 1232 56.72 -1.14 34.85
CA THR A 1232 56.13 -1.85 33.70
C THR A 1232 55.59 -3.25 34.05
N ASN A 1233 54.55 -3.71 33.34
CA ASN A 1233 54.62 -4.98 32.57
C ASN A 1233 53.35 -5.30 31.73
N LEU A 1234 53.56 -5.40 30.41
CA LEU A 1234 53.00 -6.38 29.43
C LEU A 1234 51.46 -6.47 29.19
N LYS A 1235 50.94 -6.67 27.97
CA LYS A 1235 51.54 -6.76 26.60
C LYS A 1235 50.48 -6.45 25.52
N LEU A 1236 50.90 -6.02 24.31
CA LEU A 1236 50.03 -5.62 23.18
C LEU A 1236 49.57 -6.80 22.28
N VAL A 1237 48.48 -6.61 21.53
CA VAL A 1237 48.41 -6.70 20.03
C VAL A 1237 47.40 -5.64 19.50
N SER A 1238 47.59 -5.15 18.27
CA SER A 1238 46.89 -4.02 17.61
C SER A 1238 45.95 -4.46 16.44
N PRO A 1239 45.13 -3.58 15.82
CA PRO A 1239 45.63 -2.67 14.77
C PRO A 1239 44.97 -1.26 14.63
N THR A 1240 45.73 -0.34 13.99
CA THR A 1240 45.34 0.89 13.25
C THR A 1240 44.12 1.73 13.65
N MET A 1241 44.37 2.99 14.06
CA MET A 1241 43.37 4.08 14.10
C MET A 1241 43.91 5.34 13.40
N HIS A 1242 43.08 6.00 12.58
CA HIS A 1242 43.44 7.24 11.88
C HIS A 1242 43.37 8.48 12.78
N PHE A 1243 44.20 9.49 12.50
CA PHE A 1243 44.23 10.75 13.23
C PHE A 1243 43.00 11.63 12.94
N SER A 1244 42.31 12.04 14.00
CA SER A 1244 41.34 13.16 14.02
C SER A 1244 41.64 14.06 15.23
N LYS A 1245 41.38 15.37 15.11
CA LYS A 1245 41.85 16.38 16.08
C LYS A 1245 40.86 16.58 17.24
N GLU A 1246 41.14 16.00 18.40
CA GLU A 1246 40.46 16.35 19.65
C GLU A 1246 41.39 16.95 20.72
N LYS A 1247 40.78 17.65 21.69
CA LYS A 1247 41.45 18.59 22.60
C LYS A 1247 41.94 17.91 23.89
N LEU A 1248 43.17 18.27 24.29
CA LEU A 1248 43.69 17.98 25.62
C LEU A 1248 42.93 18.78 26.69
N VAL A 1249 42.19 18.11 27.57
CA VAL A 1249 41.53 18.72 28.75
C VAL A 1249 42.37 18.47 30.00
N LEU A 1250 43.04 19.52 30.49
CA LEU A 1250 43.85 19.47 31.70
C LEU A 1250 42.97 19.81 32.91
N ARG A 1251 42.52 18.79 33.66
CA ARG A 1251 41.78 18.98 34.92
C ARG A 1251 42.75 19.37 36.04
N VAL A 1252 42.62 20.58 36.59
CA VAL A 1252 43.28 20.99 37.84
C VAL A 1252 42.23 20.98 38.97
N PRO A 1253 42.43 20.23 40.07
CA PRO A 1253 41.48 20.16 41.16
C PRO A 1253 41.55 21.39 42.08
N ILE A 1254 40.41 22.02 42.37
CA ILE A 1254 40.31 23.13 43.33
C ILE A 1254 40.29 22.56 44.75
N ARG A 1255 41.48 22.37 45.35
CA ARG A 1255 41.67 22.29 46.82
C ARG A 1255 42.87 23.07 47.36
N THR A 1256 43.56 23.87 46.55
CA THR A 1256 44.78 24.60 46.94
C THR A 1256 44.80 26.08 46.53
N ILE A 1257 43.65 26.69 46.24
CA ILE A 1257 43.51 28.14 45.99
C ILE A 1257 42.38 28.72 46.86
N ALA A 1258 42.49 28.49 48.16
CA ALA A 1258 41.67 29.13 49.20
C ALA A 1258 42.54 29.66 50.37
N LEU A 1259 43.87 29.66 50.21
CA LEU A 1259 44.83 29.95 51.28
C LEU A 1259 46.09 30.67 50.77
N ALA A 1260 45.92 31.67 49.90
CA ALA A 1260 47.00 32.49 49.37
C ALA A 1260 46.54 33.89 48.91
N LEU A 1261 45.65 34.54 49.68
CA LEU A 1261 45.38 35.99 49.61
C LEU A 1261 44.63 36.49 50.87
N ILE A 1262 45.02 35.96 52.02
CA ILE A 1262 45.14 36.73 53.26
C ILE A 1262 46.62 36.60 53.63
N MET A 1263 47.26 37.73 53.99
CA MET A 1263 48.72 37.97 53.97
C MET A 1263 49.25 38.26 52.55
N GLY A 1264 49.53 39.55 52.33
CA GLY A 1264 49.79 40.22 51.05
C GLY A 1264 49.34 41.66 51.18
#